data_AF-A0A2E7AH03-F1
#
_entry.id   AF-A0A2E7AH03-F1
#
_cell.length_a   1.000
_cell.length_b   1.000
_cell.length_c   1.000
_cell.angle_alpha   90.00
_cell.angle_beta   90.00
_cell.angle_gamma   90.00
#
_symmetry.space_group_name_H-M   'P 1'
#
loop_
_entity.id
_entity.type
_entity.pdbx_description
1 polymer ?
#
loop_
_entity_poly.entity_id
_entity_poly.type
_entity_poly.pdbx_seq_one_letter_code
_entity_poly.pdbx_strand_id
1 'polypeptide(L)'
;MKGSAWLIRFVLLSIFLLGSSGQSAVAGPGNAALGFLKELRDDQRAPDELLEGSVLSRYTGIIRRSAIAQRLALLGRYLRDNRYELKISSEKRDGDLAAVTVSAVSSQDPLMVDVFGLGLRERGDGGWAVAPVLGSFDNVDLGYDRNLEQRAEALELWMGRERLVNLRALEDQVLKDLRRRMREAEPAALQAAVSPGRLVRAFTDACQRGDLPAAMVLLGQFDGDLTEKERRLQRVISLGLQGSDSRGYWNFLTRSDVVRVVVQEEGGDDLDAEVSLLIFDARRGRPVSLIRFVLLYVGKRWTIELPSGLRLSNESRETFRRALLRDQDYDEDDALRNRFEEEFERQHDPLRSASLRQAGEQIEQILRKGSLEDFLRFAYRSPNLSDSERRTAYRYLGAFWNQFHQEAKAASDGRLLDIIEHEDAGALVFQLVSTAQAERLEISPLILMRDEKGWSVSPGVTTDGNFVELDEVRQRQQAEVRRLFEDQRENLTERATADLRQRFGKAAAAEGAVVETGEAGALVRKFRGLLREGKLMELFSCGALLDSEEGVWEALNAMSYEYRGLKRSTVADHQVDVQAGKRWAAVTLRVDSGPASSPSYPMYLLVATREGPRIVVDVGLRLATNKGREVLNDRVWERIKMFLEGEESALVRSLFERHVEQSKSDLDAWMKSNTPDQGP
;
A
#
# COMPACT_ATOMS: atom_id res chain seq x y z
N MET A 1 45.37 25.85 21.94
CA MET A 1 44.86 24.55 22.42
C MET A 1 43.40 24.44 22.03
N LYS A 2 43.08 23.44 21.18
CA LYS A 2 41.81 22.71 20.95
C LYS A 2 40.49 23.49 21.10
N GLY A 3 39.59 23.59 20.13
CA GLY A 3 39.44 22.93 18.84
C GLY A 3 37.99 23.17 18.37
N SER A 4 37.85 23.82 17.23
CA SER A 4 36.64 24.18 16.51
C SER A 4 36.07 23.01 15.70
N ALA A 5 34.74 22.85 15.66
CA ALA A 5 34.06 22.03 14.64
C ALA A 5 32.61 22.52 14.40
N TRP A 6 32.48 23.50 13.51
CA TRP A 6 31.25 23.82 12.77
C TRP A 6 31.65 23.88 11.29
N LEU A 7 30.79 23.39 10.39
CA LEU A 7 30.88 23.42 8.92
C LEU A 7 31.98 22.55 8.25
N ILE A 8 31.66 21.31 7.84
CA ILE A 8 31.87 20.77 6.47
C ILE A 8 30.86 19.63 6.24
N ARG A 9 29.79 19.88 5.47
CA ARG A 9 28.97 18.85 4.82
C ARG A 9 29.00 19.14 3.32
N PHE A 10 30.06 18.73 2.65
CA PHE A 10 30.15 18.65 1.19
C PHE A 10 31.11 17.52 0.82
N VAL A 11 30.58 16.59 0.01
CA VAL A 11 31.26 15.73 -0.99
C VAL A 11 32.39 14.82 -0.50
N LEU A 12 32.04 13.54 -0.33
CA LEU A 12 32.87 12.41 -0.77
C LEU A 12 32.00 11.48 -1.63
N LEU A 13 31.57 12.04 -2.75
CA LEU A 13 31.42 11.30 -4.01
C LEU A 13 32.85 11.17 -4.54
N SER A 14 33.43 9.97 -4.56
CA SER A 14 34.38 9.55 -5.62
C SER A 14 35.04 8.19 -5.36
N ILE A 15 34.92 7.35 -6.40
CA ILE A 15 35.81 6.27 -6.84
C ILE A 15 35.68 4.93 -6.09
N PHE A 16 34.67 4.16 -6.50
CA PHE A 16 34.91 2.79 -6.98
C PHE A 16 34.35 2.69 -8.41
N LEU A 17 35.01 3.40 -9.33
CA LEU A 17 34.97 3.10 -10.76
C LEU A 17 35.95 1.95 -10.98
N LEU A 18 35.47 0.71 -10.80
CA LEU A 18 36.04 -0.45 -11.44
C LEU A 18 35.08 -0.86 -12.55
N GLY A 19 35.64 -0.99 -13.75
CA GLY A 19 34.95 -0.91 -15.01
C GLY A 19 33.74 -1.84 -15.14
N SER A 20 32.60 -1.22 -15.42
CA SER A 20 31.46 -1.87 -16.08
C SER A 20 31.79 -2.09 -17.56
N SER A 21 32.86 -2.82 -17.85
CA SER A 21 32.97 -3.52 -19.12
C SER A 21 31.90 -4.58 -19.10
N GLY A 22 30.87 -4.38 -19.93
CA GLY A 22 29.85 -5.38 -20.21
C GLY A 22 30.49 -6.67 -20.70
N GLN A 23 30.74 -7.58 -19.76
CA GLN A 23 30.74 -9.00 -20.03
C GLN A 23 29.35 -9.48 -19.67
N SER A 24 28.58 -9.88 -20.69
CA SER A 24 27.46 -10.79 -20.53
C SER A 24 27.97 -12.02 -19.77
N ALA A 25 27.84 -12.00 -18.44
CA ALA A 25 28.18 -13.12 -17.60
C ALA A 25 27.28 -14.28 -18.04
N VAL A 26 27.87 -15.34 -18.57
CA VAL A 26 27.19 -16.61 -18.77
C VAL A 26 26.61 -17.00 -17.41
N ALA A 27 25.29 -16.91 -17.27
CA ALA A 27 24.62 -17.09 -15.99
C ALA A 27 24.81 -18.54 -15.52
N GLY A 28 25.47 -18.73 -14.38
CA GLY A 28 25.68 -20.05 -13.78
C GLY A 28 24.36 -20.71 -13.36
N PRO A 29 24.37 -22.02 -13.04
CA PRO A 29 23.17 -22.78 -12.72
C PRO A 29 22.38 -22.21 -11.54
N GLY A 30 23.05 -21.69 -10.51
CA GLY A 30 22.38 -21.01 -9.41
C GLY A 30 21.53 -19.82 -9.84
N ASN A 31 22.03 -18.98 -10.76
CA ASN A 31 21.28 -17.83 -11.27
C ASN A 31 20.11 -18.26 -12.15
N ALA A 32 20.28 -19.33 -12.96
CA ALA A 32 19.19 -19.90 -13.75
C ALA A 32 18.08 -20.47 -12.86
N ALA A 33 18.44 -21.20 -11.80
CA ALA A 33 17.48 -21.74 -10.83
C ALA A 33 16.71 -20.62 -10.08
N LEU A 34 17.44 -19.60 -9.61
CA LEU A 34 16.85 -18.46 -8.92
C LEU A 34 15.94 -17.65 -9.85
N GLY A 35 16.35 -17.45 -11.11
CA GLY A 35 15.56 -16.78 -12.14
C GLY A 35 14.24 -17.51 -12.40
N PHE A 36 14.30 -18.83 -12.59
CA PHE A 36 13.12 -19.67 -12.80
C PHE A 36 12.09 -19.56 -11.67
N LEU A 37 12.53 -19.66 -10.40
CA LEU A 37 11.61 -19.51 -9.27
C LEU A 37 11.07 -18.09 -9.12
N LYS A 38 11.85 -17.06 -9.45
CA LYS A 38 11.38 -15.66 -9.43
C LYS A 38 10.34 -15.41 -10.51
N GLU A 39 10.53 -15.92 -11.72
CA GLU A 39 9.55 -15.79 -12.80
C GLU A 39 8.25 -16.51 -12.47
N LEU A 40 8.32 -17.70 -11.85
CA LEU A 40 7.14 -18.42 -11.34
C LEU A 40 6.43 -17.65 -10.23
N ARG A 41 7.18 -17.14 -9.26
CA ARG A 41 6.63 -16.32 -8.18
C ARG A 41 5.99 -15.06 -8.76
N ASP A 42 6.68 -14.31 -9.59
CA ASP A 42 6.25 -12.99 -10.04
C ASP A 42 5.26 -13.03 -11.22
N ASP A 43 4.83 -14.23 -11.64
CA ASP A 43 3.90 -14.47 -12.77
C ASP A 43 4.38 -13.80 -14.07
N GLN A 44 5.70 -13.81 -14.29
CA GLN A 44 6.34 -13.17 -15.44
C GLN A 44 6.21 -14.00 -16.73
N ARG A 45 6.13 -15.33 -16.59
CA ARG A 45 5.95 -16.30 -17.68
C ARG A 45 4.97 -17.37 -17.28
N ALA A 46 4.15 -17.82 -18.23
CA ALA A 46 3.22 -18.91 -17.98
C ALA A 46 4.01 -20.23 -17.71
N PRO A 47 3.47 -21.15 -16.90
CA PRO A 47 4.12 -22.45 -16.66
C PRO A 47 4.50 -23.19 -17.95
N ASP A 48 3.66 -23.15 -18.98
CA ASP A 48 3.94 -23.82 -20.25
C ASP A 48 5.12 -23.19 -21.01
N GLU A 49 5.26 -21.86 -21.00
CA GLU A 49 6.39 -21.15 -21.59
C GLU A 49 7.70 -21.47 -20.84
N LEU A 50 7.62 -21.58 -19.52
CA LEU A 50 8.74 -22.02 -18.70
C LEU A 50 9.15 -23.46 -19.02
N LEU A 51 8.19 -24.33 -19.37
CA LEU A 51 8.48 -25.69 -19.82
C LEU A 51 9.20 -25.71 -21.18
N GLU A 52 8.90 -24.79 -22.10
CA GLU A 52 9.63 -24.67 -23.38
C GLU A 52 11.10 -24.30 -23.15
N GLY A 53 11.36 -23.40 -22.20
CA GLY A 53 12.72 -23.01 -21.77
C GLY A 53 13.43 -24.05 -20.89
N SER A 54 12.70 -25.00 -20.30
CA SER A 54 13.22 -26.03 -19.40
C SER A 54 13.91 -27.20 -20.13
N VAL A 55 14.63 -28.07 -19.41
CA VAL A 55 15.20 -29.31 -19.96
C VAL A 55 14.22 -30.48 -20.03
N LEU A 56 12.91 -30.21 -20.05
CA LEU A 56 11.88 -31.23 -20.27
C LEU A 56 12.10 -31.98 -21.59
N SER A 57 12.01 -33.29 -21.55
CA SER A 57 12.13 -34.15 -22.73
C SER A 57 11.01 -33.87 -23.73
N ARG A 58 11.39 -33.85 -25.02
CA ARG A 58 10.42 -33.79 -26.13
C ARG A 58 9.48 -35.00 -26.17
N TYR A 59 9.90 -36.11 -25.54
CA TYR A 59 9.12 -37.35 -25.46
C TYR A 59 8.13 -37.36 -24.29
N THR A 60 8.11 -36.32 -23.45
CA THR A 60 7.10 -36.19 -22.40
C THR A 60 5.72 -35.95 -23.01
N GLY A 61 4.84 -36.95 -22.88
CA GLY A 61 3.48 -36.89 -23.40
C GLY A 61 2.64 -35.76 -22.80
N ILE A 62 1.61 -35.35 -23.55
CA ILE A 62 0.77 -34.16 -23.26
C ILE A 62 0.19 -34.21 -21.83
N ILE A 63 -0.32 -35.36 -21.40
CA ILE A 63 -0.89 -35.53 -20.04
C ILE A 63 0.15 -35.24 -18.95
N ARG A 64 1.36 -35.78 -19.09
CA ARG A 64 2.44 -35.59 -18.11
C ARG A 64 2.95 -34.15 -18.13
N ARG A 65 3.09 -33.55 -19.31
CA ARG A 65 3.46 -32.14 -19.47
C ARG A 65 2.48 -31.21 -18.76
N SER A 66 1.17 -31.42 -18.98
CA SER A 66 0.11 -30.66 -18.32
C SER A 66 0.17 -30.82 -16.79
N ALA A 67 0.39 -32.03 -16.27
CA ALA A 67 0.54 -32.25 -14.84
C ALA A 67 1.77 -31.53 -14.22
N ILE A 68 2.88 -31.43 -14.96
CA ILE A 68 4.06 -30.66 -14.52
C ILE A 68 3.75 -29.16 -14.51
N ALA A 69 3.13 -28.64 -15.58
CA ALA A 69 2.71 -27.24 -15.66
C ALA A 69 1.77 -26.85 -14.50
N GLN A 70 0.79 -27.70 -14.17
CA GLN A 70 -0.11 -27.49 -13.03
C GLN A 70 0.63 -27.45 -11.69
N ARG A 71 1.62 -28.33 -11.47
CA ARG A 71 2.45 -28.30 -10.26
C ARG A 71 3.29 -27.02 -10.16
N LEU A 72 3.83 -26.55 -11.29
CA LEU A 72 4.55 -25.28 -11.34
C LEU A 72 3.63 -24.09 -11.06
N ALA A 73 2.39 -24.11 -11.55
CA ALA A 73 1.38 -23.09 -11.23
C ALA A 73 1.07 -23.06 -9.73
N LEU A 74 0.88 -24.23 -9.10
CA LEU A 74 0.68 -24.35 -7.65
C LEU A 74 1.89 -23.85 -6.86
N LEU A 75 3.11 -24.15 -7.32
CA LEU A 75 4.33 -23.64 -6.72
C LEU A 75 4.42 -22.12 -6.85
N GLY A 76 4.14 -21.55 -8.02
CA GLY A 76 4.12 -20.10 -8.24
C GLY A 76 3.14 -19.40 -7.28
N ARG A 77 1.91 -19.93 -7.15
CA ARG A 77 0.94 -19.46 -6.16
C ARG A 77 1.46 -19.60 -4.72
N TYR A 78 2.01 -20.75 -4.35
CA TYR A 78 2.59 -20.96 -3.02
C TYR A 78 3.71 -19.96 -2.71
N LEU A 79 4.58 -19.65 -3.69
CA LEU A 79 5.65 -18.67 -3.55
C LEU A 79 5.12 -17.24 -3.37
N ARG A 80 4.05 -16.88 -4.10
CA ARG A 80 3.37 -15.58 -4.01
C ARG A 80 2.62 -15.39 -2.71
N ASP A 81 1.76 -16.35 -2.37
CA ASP A 81 0.83 -16.25 -1.25
C ASP A 81 1.60 -16.11 0.08
N ASN A 82 2.77 -16.75 0.19
CA ASN A 82 3.64 -16.64 1.35
C ASN A 82 4.72 -15.54 1.21
N ARG A 83 4.75 -14.80 0.10
CA ARG A 83 5.73 -13.74 -0.21
C ARG A 83 7.18 -14.13 0.09
N TYR A 84 7.61 -15.26 -0.47
CA TYR A 84 8.97 -15.75 -0.21
C TYR A 84 10.05 -14.89 -0.86
N GLU A 85 11.04 -14.50 -0.06
CA GLU A 85 12.33 -14.00 -0.52
C GLU A 85 13.27 -15.16 -0.80
N LEU A 86 13.81 -15.22 -2.02
CA LEU A 86 14.54 -16.37 -2.53
C LEU A 86 16.04 -16.08 -2.62
N LYS A 87 16.86 -17.00 -2.11
CA LYS A 87 18.33 -16.93 -2.16
C LYS A 87 18.95 -18.29 -2.43
N ILE A 88 19.96 -18.34 -3.29
CA ILE A 88 20.74 -19.57 -3.54
C ILE A 88 21.44 -19.99 -2.24
N SER A 89 21.31 -21.25 -1.85
CA SER A 89 21.95 -21.81 -0.63
C SER A 89 23.14 -22.71 -0.96
N SER A 90 22.95 -23.76 -1.75
CA SER A 90 24.03 -24.65 -2.21
C SER A 90 23.96 -24.88 -3.71
N GLU A 91 25.10 -25.16 -4.33
CA GLU A 91 25.21 -25.57 -5.73
C GLU A 91 26.24 -26.71 -5.85
N LYS A 92 25.89 -27.77 -6.57
CA LYS A 92 26.81 -28.85 -6.95
C LYS A 92 26.73 -29.08 -8.44
N ARG A 93 27.88 -29.00 -9.11
CA ARG A 93 28.02 -29.31 -10.53
C ARG A 93 28.67 -30.67 -10.72
N ASP A 94 28.19 -31.38 -11.72
CA ASP A 94 28.77 -32.62 -12.21
C ASP A 94 28.69 -32.57 -13.74
N GLY A 95 29.76 -32.11 -14.39
CA GLY A 95 29.82 -31.91 -15.85
C GLY A 95 28.72 -30.99 -16.36
N ASP A 96 27.92 -31.49 -17.31
CA ASP A 96 26.78 -30.83 -17.92
C ASP A 96 25.51 -30.80 -17.05
N LEU A 97 25.55 -31.41 -15.86
CA LEU A 97 24.46 -31.43 -14.89
C LEU A 97 24.81 -30.60 -13.67
N ALA A 98 23.80 -29.97 -13.07
CA ALA A 98 23.94 -29.27 -11.80
C ALA A 98 22.70 -29.46 -10.94
N ALA A 99 22.91 -29.39 -9.64
CA ALA A 99 21.87 -29.35 -8.63
C ALA A 99 22.04 -28.08 -7.80
N VAL A 100 20.95 -27.36 -7.60
CA VAL A 100 20.92 -26.12 -6.83
C VAL A 100 19.85 -26.22 -5.77
N THR A 101 20.18 -25.78 -4.55
CA THR A 101 19.18 -25.52 -3.52
C THR A 101 18.96 -24.02 -3.37
N VAL A 102 17.70 -23.62 -3.25
CA VAL A 102 17.27 -22.23 -3.08
C VAL A 102 16.48 -22.14 -1.77
N SER A 103 16.99 -21.36 -0.84
CA SER A 103 16.32 -21.03 0.42
C SER A 103 15.25 -19.98 0.20
N ALA A 104 14.15 -20.12 0.92
CA ALA A 104 13.00 -19.24 0.89
C ALA A 104 12.63 -18.83 2.31
N VAL A 105 12.57 -17.53 2.58
CA VAL A 105 12.12 -16.97 3.86
C VAL A 105 10.93 -16.07 3.59
N SER A 106 9.81 -16.31 4.27
CA SER A 106 8.61 -15.50 4.06
C SER A 106 8.85 -14.09 4.59
N SER A 107 8.56 -13.08 3.78
CA SER A 107 8.53 -11.70 4.27
C SER A 107 7.36 -11.46 5.23
N GLN A 108 6.36 -12.36 5.25
CA GLN A 108 5.18 -12.25 6.09
C GLN A 108 5.32 -12.96 7.44
N ASP A 109 6.12 -14.00 7.52
CA ASP A 109 6.37 -14.72 8.75
C ASP A 109 7.83 -15.20 8.76
N PRO A 110 8.73 -14.60 9.56
CA PRO A 110 10.14 -14.97 9.54
C PRO A 110 10.35 -16.45 9.89
N LEU A 111 9.49 -17.07 10.69
CA LEU A 111 9.64 -18.49 11.04
C LEU A 111 9.10 -19.44 9.95
N MET A 112 8.46 -18.89 8.91
CA MET A 112 8.01 -19.65 7.75
C MET A 112 9.11 -19.67 6.69
N VAL A 113 9.77 -20.83 6.60
CA VAL A 113 10.91 -21.05 5.71
C VAL A 113 10.73 -22.35 4.90
N ASP A 114 11.32 -22.40 3.71
CA ASP A 114 11.43 -23.62 2.90
C ASP A 114 12.76 -23.62 2.13
N VAL A 115 13.12 -24.76 1.57
CA VAL A 115 14.27 -24.92 0.68
C VAL A 115 13.84 -25.76 -0.52
N PHE A 116 14.02 -25.23 -1.72
CA PHE A 116 13.68 -25.90 -2.98
C PHE A 116 14.95 -26.47 -3.63
N GLY A 117 14.89 -27.72 -4.09
CA GLY A 117 15.93 -28.31 -4.92
C GLY A 117 15.55 -28.21 -6.41
N LEU A 118 16.50 -27.82 -7.25
CA LEU A 118 16.33 -27.75 -8.71
C LEU A 118 17.48 -28.45 -9.40
N GLY A 119 17.16 -29.41 -10.28
CA GLY A 119 18.10 -29.96 -11.24
C GLY A 119 18.26 -28.99 -12.41
N LEU A 120 19.45 -28.92 -12.99
CA LEU A 120 19.73 -28.12 -14.18
C LEU A 120 20.64 -28.90 -15.13
N ARG A 121 20.51 -28.60 -16.41
CA ARG A 121 21.40 -29.12 -17.44
C ARG A 121 21.88 -28.01 -18.37
N GLU A 122 23.14 -28.08 -18.74
CA GLU A 122 23.75 -27.18 -19.71
C GLU A 122 23.27 -27.49 -21.13
N ARG A 123 22.84 -26.46 -21.86
CA ARG A 123 22.38 -26.52 -23.26
C ARG A 123 23.42 -25.90 -24.21
N GLY A 124 24.70 -26.26 -24.05
CA GLY A 124 25.80 -25.67 -24.84
C GLY A 124 25.78 -24.15 -24.79
N ASP A 125 25.79 -23.49 -25.96
CA ASP A 125 25.76 -22.02 -26.09
C ASP A 125 24.50 -21.36 -25.50
N GLY A 126 23.45 -22.14 -25.20
CA GLY A 126 22.20 -21.69 -24.59
C GLY A 126 22.23 -21.56 -23.06
N GLY A 127 23.34 -21.90 -22.40
CA GLY A 127 23.50 -21.79 -20.94
C GLY A 127 22.75 -22.87 -20.15
N TRP A 128 22.50 -22.62 -18.86
CA TRP A 128 21.87 -23.57 -17.95
C TRP A 128 20.34 -23.49 -18.01
N ALA A 129 19.68 -24.63 -18.18
CA ALA A 129 18.23 -24.75 -18.17
C ALA A 129 17.74 -25.68 -17.05
N VAL A 130 16.59 -25.35 -16.47
CA VAL A 130 16.05 -26.02 -15.26
C VAL A 130 15.29 -27.30 -15.62
N ALA A 131 15.46 -28.34 -14.82
CA ALA A 131 14.60 -29.52 -14.80
C ALA A 131 13.29 -29.15 -14.08
N PRO A 132 12.13 -29.21 -14.76
CA PRO A 132 10.91 -28.59 -14.25
C PRO A 132 10.24 -29.37 -13.10
N VAL A 133 10.72 -30.58 -12.78
CA VAL A 133 10.28 -31.32 -11.60
C VAL A 133 11.22 -30.99 -10.44
N LEU A 134 10.68 -30.37 -9.38
CA LEU A 134 11.49 -29.98 -8.23
C LEU A 134 12.20 -31.19 -7.59
N GLY A 135 13.48 -31.02 -7.33
CA GLY A 135 14.34 -32.02 -6.70
C GLY A 135 14.62 -33.25 -7.57
N SER A 136 14.27 -33.23 -8.85
CA SER A 136 14.41 -34.39 -9.74
C SER A 136 14.77 -34.02 -11.19
N PHE A 137 15.50 -34.91 -11.86
CA PHE A 137 15.72 -34.95 -13.30
C PHE A 137 14.68 -35.81 -14.03
N ASP A 138 13.60 -36.20 -13.35
CA ASP A 138 12.47 -36.90 -13.95
C ASP A 138 11.98 -36.17 -15.20
N ASN A 139 11.83 -36.92 -16.30
CA ASN A 139 11.41 -36.40 -17.61
C ASN A 139 12.41 -35.46 -18.27
N VAL A 140 13.67 -35.40 -17.82
CA VAL A 140 14.78 -34.78 -18.56
C VAL A 140 15.31 -35.78 -19.59
N ASP A 141 15.62 -35.31 -20.80
CA ASP A 141 16.15 -36.17 -21.86
C ASP A 141 17.63 -36.51 -21.63
N LEU A 142 17.93 -37.43 -20.71
CA LEU A 142 19.30 -37.89 -20.42
C LEU A 142 19.85 -38.87 -21.49
N GLY A 143 19.05 -39.23 -22.50
CA GLY A 143 19.36 -40.30 -23.45
C GLY A 143 19.39 -41.69 -22.80
N TYR A 144 19.88 -42.69 -23.54
CA TYR A 144 20.11 -44.06 -23.02
C TYR A 144 21.50 -44.22 -22.38
N ASP A 145 22.04 -43.16 -21.78
CA ASP A 145 23.37 -43.16 -21.17
C ASP A 145 23.27 -43.45 -19.66
N ARG A 146 23.62 -44.68 -19.29
CA ARG A 146 23.63 -45.13 -17.89
C ARG A 146 24.54 -44.30 -16.99
N ASN A 147 25.59 -43.68 -17.51
CA ASN A 147 26.48 -42.84 -16.72
C ASN A 147 25.81 -41.50 -16.38
N LEU A 148 25.08 -40.90 -17.33
CA LEU A 148 24.30 -39.68 -17.10
C LEU A 148 23.14 -39.93 -16.12
N GLU A 149 22.44 -41.06 -16.22
CA GLU A 149 21.42 -41.46 -15.25
C GLU A 149 22.00 -41.58 -13.84
N GLN A 150 23.13 -42.28 -13.67
CA GLN A 150 23.80 -42.41 -12.37
C GLN A 150 24.24 -41.07 -11.78
N ARG A 151 24.75 -40.15 -12.62
CA ARG A 151 25.13 -38.78 -12.21
C ARG A 151 23.90 -37.98 -11.78
N ALA A 152 22.79 -38.08 -12.51
CA ALA A 152 21.53 -37.43 -12.17
C ALA A 152 20.98 -37.96 -10.83
N GLU A 153 20.88 -39.28 -10.64
CA GLU A 153 20.46 -39.89 -9.37
C GLU A 153 21.34 -39.44 -8.18
N ALA A 154 22.67 -39.35 -8.39
CA ALA A 154 23.59 -38.87 -7.37
C ALA A 154 23.35 -37.39 -7.00
N LEU A 155 22.96 -36.56 -7.99
CA LEU A 155 22.58 -35.17 -7.78
C LEU A 155 21.20 -35.04 -7.09
N GLU A 156 20.22 -35.89 -7.41
CA GLU A 156 18.92 -35.92 -6.71
C GLU A 156 19.07 -36.30 -5.24
N LEU A 157 19.85 -37.36 -4.97
CA LEU A 157 20.20 -37.77 -3.60
C LEU A 157 20.97 -36.69 -2.84
N TRP A 158 21.78 -35.90 -3.54
CA TRP A 158 22.46 -34.75 -2.96
C TRP A 158 21.45 -33.63 -2.66
N MET A 159 20.57 -33.26 -3.59
CA MET A 159 19.54 -32.23 -3.35
C MET A 159 18.64 -32.58 -2.17
N GLY A 160 18.19 -33.83 -2.05
CA GLY A 160 17.36 -34.29 -0.93
C GLY A 160 18.06 -34.14 0.41
N ARG A 161 19.36 -34.48 0.49
CA ARG A 161 20.17 -34.34 1.70
C ARG A 161 20.45 -32.87 2.03
N GLU A 162 20.91 -32.10 1.05
CA GLU A 162 21.20 -30.67 1.23
C GLU A 162 19.97 -29.87 1.58
N ARG A 163 18.80 -30.19 1.00
CA ARG A 163 17.53 -29.56 1.35
C ARG A 163 17.25 -29.68 2.85
N LEU A 164 17.42 -30.88 3.43
CA LEU A 164 17.19 -31.11 4.85
C LEU A 164 18.22 -30.40 5.75
N VAL A 165 19.49 -30.41 5.35
CA VAL A 165 20.58 -29.71 6.07
C VAL A 165 20.36 -28.20 6.04
N ASN A 166 20.11 -27.65 4.85
CA ASN A 166 19.89 -26.22 4.65
C ASN A 166 18.59 -25.74 5.30
N LEU A 167 17.53 -26.55 5.31
CA LEU A 167 16.28 -26.19 5.98
C LEU A 167 16.50 -26.03 7.50
N ARG A 168 17.14 -27.01 8.14
CA ARG A 168 17.46 -26.92 9.59
C ARG A 168 18.38 -25.74 9.90
N ALA A 169 19.42 -25.55 9.10
CA ALA A 169 20.34 -24.43 9.27
C ALA A 169 19.62 -23.08 9.09
N LEU A 170 18.67 -22.99 8.15
CA LEU A 170 17.86 -21.80 7.91
C LEU A 170 16.88 -21.53 9.06
N GLU A 171 16.20 -22.56 9.57
CA GLU A 171 15.32 -22.46 10.76
C GLU A 171 16.11 -21.94 11.97
N ASP A 172 17.29 -22.51 12.24
CA ASP A 172 18.17 -22.10 13.34
C ASP A 172 18.67 -20.66 13.14
N GLN A 173 19.06 -20.30 11.91
CA GLN A 173 19.53 -18.96 11.59
C GLN A 173 18.43 -17.92 11.81
N VAL A 174 17.24 -18.13 11.25
CA VAL A 174 16.15 -17.16 11.35
C VAL A 174 15.63 -17.05 12.78
N LEU A 175 15.57 -18.16 13.53
CA LEU A 175 15.23 -18.13 14.95
C LEU A 175 16.28 -17.36 15.76
N LYS A 176 17.57 -17.58 15.49
CA LYS A 176 18.67 -16.85 16.16
C LYS A 176 18.61 -15.36 15.86
N ASP A 177 18.33 -14.97 14.62
CA ASP A 177 18.17 -13.59 14.22
C ASP A 177 16.94 -12.93 14.86
N LEU A 178 15.79 -13.63 14.89
CA LEU A 178 14.59 -13.16 15.59
C LEU A 178 14.87 -12.94 17.08
N ARG A 179 15.48 -13.91 17.76
CA ARG A 179 15.88 -13.80 19.17
C ARG A 179 16.86 -12.66 19.43
N ARG A 180 17.80 -12.41 18.51
CA ARG A 180 18.72 -11.28 18.61
C ARG A 180 17.96 -9.96 18.60
N ARG A 181 17.03 -9.76 17.65
CA ARG A 181 16.21 -8.55 17.60
C ARG A 181 15.29 -8.40 18.81
N MET A 182 14.77 -9.51 19.35
CA MET A 182 13.98 -9.48 20.59
C MET A 182 14.83 -8.99 21.78
N ARG A 183 16.06 -9.49 21.95
CA ARG A 183 16.98 -8.99 23.00
C ARG A 183 17.33 -7.51 22.83
N GLU A 184 17.40 -7.02 21.58
CA GLU A 184 17.63 -5.60 21.30
C GLU A 184 16.41 -4.74 21.70
N ALA A 185 15.19 -5.25 21.58
CA ALA A 185 13.96 -4.58 21.98
C ALA A 185 13.63 -4.67 23.49
N GLU A 186 14.21 -5.66 24.19
CA GLU A 186 13.92 -5.97 25.59
C GLU A 186 14.09 -4.82 26.58
N PRO A 187 15.16 -3.99 26.53
CA PRO A 187 15.33 -2.90 27.47
C PRO A 187 14.16 -1.90 27.45
N ALA A 188 13.67 -1.55 26.26
CA ALA A 188 12.53 -0.64 26.10
C ALA A 188 11.23 -1.29 26.61
N ALA A 189 11.05 -2.59 26.37
CA ALA A 189 9.90 -3.33 26.86
C ALA A 189 9.87 -3.42 28.40
N LEU A 190 11.01 -3.66 29.04
CA LEU A 190 11.13 -3.68 30.50
C LEU A 190 10.81 -2.32 31.12
N GLN A 191 11.20 -1.21 30.49
CA GLN A 191 10.83 0.13 30.94
C GLN A 191 9.32 0.39 30.84
N ALA A 192 8.68 -0.13 29.79
CA ALA A 192 7.23 -0.01 29.61
C ALA A 192 6.44 -0.88 30.60
N ALA A 193 6.97 -2.06 30.94
CA ALA A 193 6.34 -3.02 31.85
C ALA A 193 6.30 -2.58 33.33
N VAL A 194 6.72 -1.36 33.65
CA VAL A 194 6.61 -0.75 34.99
C VAL A 194 5.17 -0.33 35.30
N SER A 195 4.35 -0.03 34.28
CA SER A 195 2.92 0.23 34.49
C SER A 195 2.06 -0.40 33.38
N PRO A 196 0.86 -0.94 33.72
CA PRO A 196 -0.02 -1.55 32.73
C PRO A 196 -0.33 -0.63 31.54
N GLY A 197 -0.70 0.62 31.81
CA GLY A 197 -0.98 1.60 30.75
C GLY A 197 0.22 1.92 29.84
N ARG A 198 1.45 1.99 30.39
CA ARG A 198 2.66 2.18 29.57
C ARG A 198 2.97 0.97 28.72
N LEU A 199 2.74 -0.24 29.25
CA LEU A 199 2.95 -1.48 28.54
C LEU A 199 2.02 -1.60 27.32
N VAL A 200 0.71 -1.33 27.48
CA VAL A 200 -0.25 -1.32 26.36
C VAL A 200 0.09 -0.25 25.32
N ARG A 201 0.51 0.95 25.76
CA ARG A 201 0.97 2.01 24.84
C ARG A 201 2.16 1.55 24.02
N ALA A 202 3.20 1.02 24.67
CA ALA A 202 4.39 0.52 23.98
C ALA A 202 4.07 -0.63 23.01
N PHE A 203 3.15 -1.53 23.38
CA PHE A 203 2.69 -2.61 22.50
C PHE A 203 1.97 -2.06 21.27
N THR A 204 1.07 -1.12 21.47
CA THR A 204 0.34 -0.45 20.37
C THR A 204 1.30 0.28 19.43
N ASP A 205 2.29 1.00 19.98
CA ASP A 205 3.32 1.69 19.19
C ASP A 205 4.20 0.71 18.40
N ALA A 206 4.56 -0.43 18.99
CA ALA A 206 5.27 -1.50 18.28
C ALA A 206 4.41 -2.07 17.14
N CYS A 207 3.10 -2.24 17.37
CA CYS A 207 2.18 -2.70 16.34
C CYS A 207 2.06 -1.71 15.17
N GLN A 208 1.95 -0.42 15.45
CA GLN A 208 1.87 0.63 14.43
C GLN A 208 3.15 0.69 13.58
N ARG A 209 4.31 0.41 14.16
CA ARG A 209 5.60 0.33 13.43
C ARG A 209 5.81 -0.99 12.68
N GLY A 210 4.94 -1.99 12.86
CA GLY A 210 5.15 -3.34 12.35
C GLY A 210 6.34 -4.07 13.00
N ASP A 211 6.73 -3.67 14.21
CA ASP A 211 7.89 -4.23 14.92
C ASP A 211 7.51 -5.53 15.64
N LEU A 212 7.58 -6.64 14.90
CA LEU A 212 7.28 -7.97 15.43
C LEU A 212 8.11 -8.34 16.67
N PRO A 213 9.45 -8.19 16.71
CA PRO A 213 10.24 -8.47 17.90
C PRO A 213 9.79 -7.68 19.12
N ALA A 214 9.59 -6.37 19.00
CA ALA A 214 9.15 -5.55 20.12
C ALA A 214 7.77 -5.98 20.62
N ALA A 215 6.81 -6.20 19.69
CA ALA A 215 5.47 -6.67 20.04
C ALA A 215 5.51 -8.02 20.79
N MET A 216 6.33 -8.97 20.33
CA MET A 216 6.51 -10.26 21.00
C MET A 216 7.09 -10.12 22.41
N VAL A 217 8.12 -9.30 22.60
CA VAL A 217 8.73 -9.10 23.92
C VAL A 217 7.77 -8.45 24.90
N LEU A 218 6.95 -7.49 24.44
CA LEU A 218 5.94 -6.80 25.25
C LEU A 218 4.80 -7.72 25.71
N LEU A 219 4.54 -8.83 25.01
CA LEU A 219 3.62 -9.87 25.48
C LEU A 219 4.24 -10.71 26.62
N GLY A 220 5.57 -10.82 26.70
CA GLY A 220 6.27 -11.53 27.78
C GLY A 220 6.12 -13.06 27.79
N GLN A 221 5.61 -13.66 26.70
CA GLN A 221 5.31 -15.09 26.57
C GLN A 221 6.33 -15.90 25.76
N PHE A 222 7.37 -15.25 25.22
CA PHE A 222 8.30 -15.85 24.25
C PHE A 222 9.70 -16.10 24.83
N ASP A 223 9.77 -16.41 26.13
CA ASP A 223 11.02 -16.70 26.82
C ASP A 223 11.40 -18.18 26.61
N GLY A 224 12.64 -18.46 26.23
CA GLY A 224 13.14 -19.82 26.01
C GLY A 224 12.79 -20.40 24.64
N ASP A 225 12.64 -21.72 24.56
CA ASP A 225 12.37 -22.45 23.32
C ASP A 225 10.91 -22.34 22.90
N LEU A 226 10.70 -21.94 21.63
CA LEU A 226 9.36 -21.67 21.11
C LEU A 226 8.53 -22.94 21.04
N THR A 227 7.51 -23.02 21.89
CA THR A 227 6.50 -24.07 21.83
C THR A 227 5.67 -23.94 20.54
N GLU A 228 5.00 -25.02 20.12
CA GLU A 228 4.08 -24.97 18.98
C GLU A 228 2.96 -23.93 19.16
N LYS A 229 2.52 -23.72 20.40
CA LYS A 229 1.53 -22.67 20.73
C LYS A 229 2.10 -21.28 20.51
N GLU A 230 3.34 -21.02 20.95
CA GLU A 230 4.02 -19.74 20.72
C GLU A 230 4.28 -19.49 19.24
N ARG A 231 4.69 -20.51 18.47
CA ARG A 231 4.86 -20.37 17.01
C ARG A 231 3.56 -19.95 16.33
N ARG A 232 2.43 -20.56 16.71
CA ARG A 232 1.11 -20.15 16.20
C ARG A 232 0.77 -18.72 16.59
N LEU A 233 1.04 -18.33 17.83
CA LEU A 233 0.79 -16.96 18.29
C LEU A 233 1.67 -15.94 17.55
N GLN A 234 2.96 -16.23 17.37
CA GLN A 234 3.86 -15.39 16.59
C GLN A 234 3.37 -15.23 15.15
N ARG A 235 2.88 -16.29 14.51
CA ARG A 235 2.29 -16.21 13.17
C ARG A 235 1.06 -15.30 13.13
N VAL A 236 0.17 -15.40 14.12
CA VAL A 236 -1.00 -14.51 14.23
C VAL A 236 -0.55 -13.04 14.34
N ILE A 237 0.44 -12.74 15.18
CA ILE A 237 0.98 -11.39 15.33
C ILE A 237 1.60 -10.93 14.01
N SER A 238 2.43 -11.76 13.38
CA SER A 238 3.14 -11.40 12.15
C SER A 238 2.18 -11.05 11.02
N LEU A 239 1.13 -11.85 10.81
CA LEU A 239 0.08 -11.59 9.83
C LEU A 239 -0.73 -10.33 10.19
N GLY A 240 -1.07 -10.17 11.47
CA GLY A 240 -1.80 -9.02 11.99
C GLY A 240 -1.07 -7.70 11.79
N LEU A 241 0.23 -7.66 12.09
CA LEU A 241 1.10 -6.48 11.89
C LEU A 241 1.17 -6.02 10.43
N GLN A 242 0.90 -6.91 9.48
CA GLN A 242 0.87 -6.62 8.05
C GLN A 242 -0.54 -6.35 7.52
N GLY A 243 -1.56 -6.30 8.39
CA GLY A 243 -2.97 -6.14 8.01
C GLY A 243 -3.48 -7.27 7.11
N SER A 244 -2.85 -8.46 7.20
CA SER A 244 -3.18 -9.63 6.39
C SER A 244 -4.06 -10.65 7.14
N ASP A 245 -4.61 -10.26 8.29
CA ASP A 245 -5.55 -11.09 9.03
C ASP A 245 -6.93 -11.13 8.36
N SER A 246 -7.56 -12.30 8.32
CA SER A 246 -8.80 -12.50 7.56
C SER A 246 -10.00 -11.69 8.07
N ARG A 247 -9.92 -11.13 9.28
CA ARG A 247 -10.97 -10.30 9.90
C ARG A 247 -10.66 -8.80 9.86
N GLY A 248 -9.43 -8.41 9.52
CA GLY A 248 -8.96 -7.02 9.56
C GLY A 248 -9.06 -6.37 10.94
N TYR A 249 -9.05 -7.13 12.03
CA TYR A 249 -9.19 -6.62 13.40
C TYR A 249 -7.88 -5.97 13.87
N TRP A 250 -6.73 -6.45 13.39
CA TRP A 250 -5.43 -5.84 13.69
C TRP A 250 -5.27 -4.43 13.13
N ASN A 251 -6.09 -4.05 12.14
CA ASN A 251 -6.13 -2.68 11.61
C ASN A 251 -6.40 -1.64 12.69
N PHE A 252 -7.04 -2.02 13.79
CA PHE A 252 -7.19 -1.15 14.95
C PHE A 252 -5.87 -0.78 15.62
N LEU A 253 -4.82 -1.59 15.50
CA LEU A 253 -3.48 -1.35 16.06
C LEU A 253 -2.46 -0.89 15.01
N THR A 254 -2.63 -1.27 13.75
CA THR A 254 -1.62 -1.03 12.70
C THR A 254 -1.87 0.22 11.86
N ARG A 255 -3.13 0.62 11.67
CA ARG A 255 -3.46 1.80 10.84
C ARG A 255 -2.96 3.10 11.46
N SER A 256 -2.35 3.97 10.67
CA SER A 256 -1.91 5.30 11.12
C SER A 256 -3.02 6.35 11.12
N ASP A 257 -4.16 6.08 10.47
CA ASP A 257 -5.28 7.01 10.31
C ASP A 257 -6.39 6.81 11.35
N VAL A 258 -6.06 6.21 12.49
CA VAL A 258 -6.93 6.11 13.67
C VAL A 258 -6.21 6.65 14.89
N VAL A 259 -6.95 7.21 15.84
CA VAL A 259 -6.40 7.78 17.07
C VAL A 259 -6.66 6.83 18.23
N ARG A 260 -5.65 6.60 19.06
CA ARG A 260 -5.69 5.61 20.12
C ARG A 260 -5.43 6.26 21.45
N VAL A 261 -6.30 6.00 22.41
CA VAL A 261 -6.21 6.55 23.76
C VAL A 261 -6.24 5.39 24.74
N VAL A 262 -5.19 5.31 25.57
CA VAL A 262 -5.07 4.28 26.60
C VAL A 262 -5.79 4.77 27.85
N VAL A 263 -6.75 3.98 28.33
CA VAL A 263 -7.51 4.23 29.55
C VAL A 263 -7.24 3.08 30.49
N GLN A 264 -6.62 3.37 31.63
CA GLN A 264 -6.46 2.42 32.72
C GLN A 264 -7.57 2.69 33.72
N GLU A 265 -8.35 1.64 34.06
CA GLU A 265 -9.37 1.75 35.09
C GLU A 265 -8.75 1.69 36.48
N GLU A 266 -9.37 2.40 37.43
CA GLU A 266 -9.00 2.30 38.85
C GLU A 266 -9.67 1.04 39.43
N GLY A 267 -9.02 -0.10 39.25
CA GLY A 267 -9.51 -1.40 39.71
C GLY A 267 -8.67 -2.53 39.15
N GLY A 268 -7.95 -3.22 40.03
CA GLY A 268 -7.11 -4.38 39.74
C GLY A 268 -6.42 -4.79 41.04
N ASP A 269 -6.31 -6.10 41.30
CA ASP A 269 -5.48 -6.56 42.41
C ASP A 269 -4.00 -6.37 42.05
N ASP A 270 -3.07 -6.54 42.99
CA ASP A 270 -1.63 -6.43 42.72
C ASP A 270 -1.09 -7.44 41.68
N LEU A 271 -1.95 -8.32 41.15
CA LEU A 271 -1.62 -9.45 40.28
C LEU A 271 -2.24 -9.37 38.87
N ASP A 272 -3.31 -8.60 38.69
CA ASP A 272 -4.00 -8.42 37.42
C ASP A 272 -4.45 -6.96 37.21
N ALA A 273 -4.48 -6.52 35.96
CA ALA A 273 -4.92 -5.17 35.61
C ALA A 273 -5.66 -5.20 34.29
N GLU A 274 -6.70 -4.37 34.18
CA GLU A 274 -7.38 -4.13 32.92
C GLU A 274 -7.00 -2.76 32.36
N VAL A 275 -6.67 -2.73 31.06
CA VAL A 275 -6.39 -1.51 30.33
C VAL A 275 -7.20 -1.53 29.05
N SER A 276 -8.03 -0.51 28.88
CA SER A 276 -8.85 -0.31 27.69
C SER A 276 -8.14 0.60 26.70
N LEU A 277 -8.17 0.20 25.43
CA LEU A 277 -7.69 1.01 24.31
C LEU A 277 -8.91 1.54 23.53
N LEU A 278 -9.19 2.83 23.69
CA LEU A 278 -10.23 3.52 22.93
C LEU A 278 -9.66 3.97 21.59
N ILE A 279 -10.35 3.64 20.50
CA ILE A 279 -9.86 3.85 19.14
C ILE A 279 -10.88 4.67 18.35
N PHE A 280 -10.52 5.89 18.00
CA PHE A 280 -11.32 6.74 17.12
C PHE A 280 -10.94 6.49 15.66
N ASP A 281 -11.86 5.90 14.91
CA ASP A 281 -11.81 5.72 13.46
C ASP A 281 -12.89 6.58 12.82
N ALA A 282 -12.48 7.68 12.20
CA ALA A 282 -13.37 8.62 11.53
C ALA A 282 -14.28 7.93 10.51
N ARG A 283 -13.86 6.81 9.91
CA ARG A 283 -14.60 6.15 8.81
C ARG A 283 -15.86 5.39 9.26
N ARG A 284 -16.05 5.16 10.55
CA ARG A 284 -17.14 4.31 11.08
C ARG A 284 -18.32 5.14 11.56
N GLY A 285 -19.54 4.64 11.36
CA GLY A 285 -20.78 5.26 11.85
C GLY A 285 -20.86 5.39 13.38
N ARG A 286 -20.18 4.49 14.11
CA ARG A 286 -19.80 4.68 15.51
C ARG A 286 -18.27 4.85 15.55
N PRO A 287 -17.76 6.07 15.75
CA PRO A 287 -16.35 6.36 15.49
C PRO A 287 -15.42 5.76 16.54
N VAL A 288 -15.88 5.56 17.78
CA VAL A 288 -15.07 5.01 18.87
C VAL A 288 -15.30 3.50 19.00
N SER A 289 -14.24 2.74 18.80
CA SER A 289 -14.15 1.30 19.10
C SER A 289 -13.31 1.09 20.36
N LEU A 290 -13.39 -0.10 20.96
CA LEU A 290 -12.72 -0.42 22.21
C LEU A 290 -12.07 -1.81 22.12
N ILE A 291 -10.86 -1.94 22.65
CA ILE A 291 -10.16 -3.22 22.87
C ILE A 291 -9.72 -3.26 24.33
N ARG A 292 -10.20 -4.26 25.08
CA ARG A 292 -9.78 -4.53 26.47
C ARG A 292 -8.51 -5.39 26.46
N PHE A 293 -7.49 -4.97 27.20
CA PHE A 293 -6.29 -5.75 27.47
C PHE A 293 -6.31 -6.20 28.92
N VAL A 294 -6.19 -7.51 29.11
CA VAL A 294 -5.93 -8.11 30.42
C VAL A 294 -4.43 -8.25 30.58
N LEU A 295 -3.90 -7.76 31.70
CA LEU A 295 -2.50 -7.81 32.04
C LEU A 295 -2.30 -8.62 33.31
N LEU A 296 -1.26 -9.44 33.33
CA LEU A 296 -0.91 -10.29 34.47
C LEU A 296 0.48 -9.89 34.97
N TYR A 297 0.64 -9.84 36.30
CA TYR A 297 1.94 -9.59 36.89
C TYR A 297 2.70 -10.92 37.09
N VAL A 298 3.62 -11.23 36.18
CA VAL A 298 4.37 -12.50 36.16
C VAL A 298 5.86 -12.22 36.17
N GLY A 299 6.59 -12.87 37.09
CA GLY A 299 8.06 -12.79 37.10
C GLY A 299 8.62 -11.39 37.36
N LYS A 300 7.92 -10.56 38.14
CA LYS A 300 8.24 -9.15 38.47
C LYS A 300 8.09 -8.15 37.30
N ARG A 301 7.27 -8.48 36.31
CA ARG A 301 6.87 -7.55 35.24
C ARG A 301 5.41 -7.77 34.87
N TRP A 302 4.75 -6.73 34.38
CA TRP A 302 3.46 -6.87 33.71
C TRP A 302 3.64 -7.55 32.35
N THR A 303 2.73 -8.45 32.00
CA THR A 303 2.65 -9.10 30.69
C THR A 303 1.25 -8.93 30.13
N ILE A 304 1.15 -8.81 28.80
CA ILE A 304 -0.15 -8.67 28.11
C ILE A 304 -0.64 -10.07 27.73
N GLU A 305 -1.88 -10.39 28.12
CA GLU A 305 -2.61 -11.46 27.45
C GLU A 305 -3.26 -10.90 26.18
N LEU A 306 -2.90 -11.47 25.01
CA LEU A 306 -3.40 -10.97 23.73
C LEU A 306 -4.93 -11.14 23.67
N PRO A 307 -5.71 -10.05 23.51
CA PRO A 307 -7.18 -10.09 23.47
C PRO A 307 -7.70 -11.09 22.43
N SER A 308 -8.82 -11.76 22.71
CA SER A 308 -9.29 -12.87 21.86
C SER A 308 -9.61 -12.41 20.44
N GLY A 309 -10.10 -11.18 20.27
CA GLY A 309 -10.30 -10.56 18.95
C GLY A 309 -9.02 -10.48 18.12
N LEU A 310 -7.87 -10.17 18.74
CA LEU A 310 -6.58 -10.12 18.06
C LEU A 310 -6.00 -11.53 17.86
N ARG A 311 -6.14 -12.40 18.87
CA ARG A 311 -5.62 -13.78 18.85
C ARG A 311 -6.34 -14.69 17.83
N LEU A 312 -7.64 -14.47 17.61
CA LEU A 312 -8.49 -15.28 16.74
C LEU A 312 -8.88 -14.54 15.45
N SER A 313 -8.13 -13.48 15.10
CA SER A 313 -8.37 -12.66 13.92
C SER A 313 -8.23 -13.39 12.59
N ASN A 314 -7.61 -14.57 12.59
CA ASN A 314 -7.46 -15.41 11.40
C ASN A 314 -8.39 -16.65 11.38
N GLU A 315 -9.23 -16.82 12.40
CA GLU A 315 -10.16 -17.95 12.51
C GLU A 315 -11.45 -17.73 11.70
N SER A 316 -12.31 -18.76 11.66
CA SER A 316 -13.63 -18.66 11.05
C SER A 316 -14.46 -17.50 11.62
N ARG A 317 -15.40 -16.98 10.81
CA ARG A 317 -16.21 -15.79 11.19
C ARG A 317 -17.02 -16.04 12.45
N GLU A 318 -17.51 -17.27 12.61
CA GLU A 318 -18.28 -17.70 13.77
C GLU A 318 -17.41 -17.77 15.02
N THR A 319 -16.23 -18.38 14.94
CA THR A 319 -15.27 -18.46 16.05
C THR A 319 -14.87 -17.07 16.52
N PHE A 320 -14.49 -16.20 15.57
CA PHE A 320 -14.12 -14.81 15.85
C PHE A 320 -15.27 -14.04 16.52
N ARG A 321 -16.51 -14.13 15.99
CA ARG A 321 -17.65 -13.42 16.56
C ARG A 321 -17.99 -13.91 17.98
N ARG A 322 -17.92 -15.21 18.24
CA ARG A 322 -18.15 -15.77 19.58
C ARG A 322 -17.10 -15.29 20.58
N ALA A 323 -15.85 -15.14 20.15
CA ALA A 323 -14.80 -14.61 20.98
C ALA A 323 -15.06 -13.15 21.37
N LEU A 324 -15.38 -12.28 20.40
CA LEU A 324 -15.72 -10.88 20.67
C LEU A 324 -16.90 -10.74 21.63
N LEU A 325 -17.94 -11.56 21.50
CA LEU A 325 -19.11 -11.53 22.38
C LEU A 325 -18.81 -11.97 23.82
N ARG A 326 -17.75 -12.77 24.04
CA ARG A 326 -17.33 -13.20 25.38
C ARG A 326 -16.53 -12.13 26.11
N ASP A 327 -15.79 -11.32 25.34
CA ASP A 327 -14.93 -10.26 25.86
C ASP A 327 -15.68 -8.92 26.01
N GLN A 328 -17.00 -8.87 25.72
CA GLN A 328 -17.81 -7.65 25.72
C GLN A 328 -18.71 -7.55 26.96
N ASP A 329 -18.58 -6.44 27.69
CA ASP A 329 -19.61 -5.94 28.60
C ASP A 329 -20.22 -4.68 27.95
N TYR A 330 -21.48 -4.77 27.51
CA TYR A 330 -22.10 -3.70 26.70
C TYR A 330 -22.26 -2.39 27.46
N ASP A 331 -22.63 -2.44 28.74
CA ASP A 331 -22.96 -1.23 29.51
C ASP A 331 -21.67 -0.50 29.92
N GLU A 332 -20.68 -1.25 30.41
CA GLU A 332 -19.35 -0.70 30.75
C GLU A 332 -18.61 -0.21 29.50
N ASP A 333 -18.64 -0.98 28.40
CA ASP A 333 -17.98 -0.58 27.17
C ASP A 333 -18.54 0.72 26.60
N ASP A 334 -19.86 0.90 26.63
CA ASP A 334 -20.48 2.13 26.13
C ASP A 334 -20.15 3.32 27.04
N ALA A 335 -20.08 3.12 28.36
CA ALA A 335 -19.60 4.14 29.29
C ALA A 335 -18.13 4.54 29.02
N LEU A 336 -17.25 3.57 28.78
CA LEU A 336 -15.84 3.81 28.43
C LEU A 336 -15.68 4.50 27.09
N ARG A 337 -16.42 4.08 26.05
CA ARG A 337 -16.41 4.74 24.73
C ARG A 337 -16.80 6.21 24.83
N ASN A 338 -17.72 6.54 25.74
CA ASN A 338 -18.17 7.92 25.95
C ASN A 338 -17.14 8.82 26.64
N ARG A 339 -16.05 8.25 27.19
CA ARG A 339 -14.93 8.98 27.81
C ARG A 339 -13.80 9.31 26.84
N PHE A 340 -13.87 8.87 25.58
CA PHE A 340 -12.77 9.03 24.61
C PHE A 340 -12.25 10.46 24.53
N GLU A 341 -13.15 11.44 24.36
CA GLU A 341 -12.76 12.83 24.14
C GLU A 341 -12.07 13.43 25.37
N GLU A 342 -12.56 13.15 26.58
CA GLU A 342 -11.94 13.64 27.82
C GLU A 342 -10.55 13.03 28.03
N GLU A 343 -10.43 11.73 27.79
CA GLU A 343 -9.17 11.00 27.90
C GLU A 343 -8.16 11.44 26.84
N PHE A 344 -8.63 11.74 25.64
CA PHE A 344 -7.81 12.33 24.58
C PHE A 344 -7.28 13.70 25.00
N GLU A 345 -8.13 14.58 25.52
CA GLU A 345 -7.74 15.92 25.95
C GLU A 345 -6.77 15.93 27.13
N ARG A 346 -6.91 14.97 28.04
CA ARG A 346 -5.99 14.76 29.17
C ARG A 346 -4.59 14.35 28.71
N GLN A 347 -4.50 13.60 27.62
CA GLN A 347 -3.25 13.02 27.11
C GLN A 347 -2.56 13.86 26.04
N HIS A 348 -3.26 14.84 25.45
CA HIS A 348 -2.73 15.62 24.32
C HIS A 348 -2.99 17.11 24.51
N ASP A 349 -1.93 17.91 24.49
CA ASP A 349 -2.04 19.37 24.56
C ASP A 349 -2.78 19.94 23.34
N PRO A 350 -3.67 20.93 23.53
CA PRO A 350 -4.39 21.55 22.42
C PRO A 350 -3.44 22.30 21.50
N LEU A 351 -3.70 22.23 20.19
CA LEU A 351 -3.07 23.10 19.22
C LEU A 351 -3.90 24.38 19.09
N ARG A 352 -3.23 25.51 19.27
CA ARG A 352 -3.80 26.87 19.18
C ARG A 352 -2.84 27.75 18.38
N SER A 353 -3.38 28.50 17.43
CA SER A 353 -2.60 29.40 16.58
C SER A 353 -2.89 30.86 16.93
N ALA A 354 -1.88 31.72 16.83
CA ALA A 354 -2.04 33.15 17.13
C ALA A 354 -2.84 33.90 16.05
N SER A 355 -2.84 33.39 14.82
CA SER A 355 -3.61 33.95 13.70
C SER A 355 -4.31 32.85 12.91
N LEU A 356 -5.38 33.22 12.21
CA LEU A 356 -6.13 32.30 11.37
C LEU A 356 -5.28 31.76 10.22
N ARG A 357 -4.37 32.58 9.68
CA ARG A 357 -3.39 32.16 8.66
C ARG A 357 -2.46 31.06 9.14
N GLN A 358 -1.88 31.22 10.34
CA GLN A 358 -1.03 30.18 10.92
C GLN A 358 -1.81 28.89 11.18
N ALA A 359 -3.07 29.00 11.63
CA ALA A 359 -3.94 27.84 11.79
C ALA A 359 -4.14 27.11 10.45
N GLY A 360 -4.40 27.87 9.38
CA GLY A 360 -4.53 27.36 8.01
C GLY A 360 -3.32 26.59 7.54
N GLU A 361 -2.12 27.17 7.66
CA GLU A 361 -0.87 26.54 7.26
C GLU A 361 -0.58 25.25 8.07
N GLN A 362 -0.85 25.26 9.37
CA GLN A 362 -0.66 24.09 10.23
C GLN A 362 -1.65 22.97 9.89
N ILE A 363 -2.93 23.29 9.72
CA ILE A 363 -3.98 22.32 9.38
C ILE A 363 -3.71 21.72 8.00
N GLU A 364 -3.35 22.53 7.00
CA GLU A 364 -2.96 22.04 5.67
C GLU A 364 -1.81 21.03 5.76
N GLN A 365 -0.76 21.32 6.55
CA GLN A 365 0.35 20.38 6.75
C GLN A 365 -0.08 19.09 7.44
N ILE A 366 -0.99 19.17 8.42
CA ILE A 366 -1.50 18.00 9.15
C ILE A 366 -2.32 17.10 8.22
N LEU A 367 -3.23 17.68 7.44
CA LEU A 367 -4.03 16.96 6.45
C LEU A 367 -3.12 16.26 5.43
N ARG A 368 -2.09 16.96 4.92
CA ARG A 368 -1.10 16.34 4.00
C ARG A 368 -0.29 15.21 4.63
N LYS A 369 0.11 15.36 5.89
CA LYS A 369 0.89 14.32 6.60
C LYS A 369 0.06 13.10 6.99
N GLY A 370 -1.27 13.23 7.06
CA GLY A 370 -2.14 12.12 7.47
C GLY A 370 -2.15 11.87 8.99
N SER A 371 -1.94 12.91 9.82
CA SER A 371 -2.02 12.81 11.29
C SER A 371 -3.42 13.20 11.81
N LEU A 372 -4.32 12.22 11.95
CA LEU A 372 -5.66 12.47 12.54
C LEU A 372 -5.54 12.94 13.99
N GLU A 373 -4.56 12.43 14.75
CA GLU A 373 -4.31 12.83 16.13
C GLU A 373 -4.03 14.33 16.24
N ASP A 374 -3.11 14.86 15.43
CA ASP A 374 -2.80 16.29 15.42
C ASP A 374 -3.99 17.13 14.97
N PHE A 375 -4.82 16.61 14.05
CA PHE A 375 -6.02 17.30 13.63
C PHE A 375 -7.05 17.41 14.75
N LEU A 376 -7.24 16.35 15.54
CA LEU A 376 -8.14 16.38 16.71
C LEU A 376 -7.65 17.34 17.80
N ARG A 377 -6.35 17.63 17.90
CA ARG A 377 -5.82 18.62 18.86
C ARG A 377 -6.26 20.05 18.57
N PHE A 378 -6.75 20.35 17.36
CA PHE A 378 -7.36 21.64 17.03
C PHE A 378 -8.81 21.79 17.50
N ALA A 379 -9.42 20.76 18.08
CA ALA A 379 -10.77 20.86 18.65
C ALA A 379 -10.86 22.04 19.65
N TYR A 380 -11.96 22.78 19.58
CA TYR A 380 -12.32 23.73 20.64
C TYR A 380 -12.51 22.95 21.96
N ARG A 381 -11.91 23.46 23.03
CA ARG A 381 -11.94 22.85 24.37
C ARG A 381 -12.39 23.90 25.36
N SER A 382 -13.50 23.64 26.05
CA SER A 382 -14.01 24.49 27.12
C SER A 382 -14.55 23.60 28.25
N PRO A 383 -14.34 23.97 29.52
CA PRO A 383 -14.89 23.23 30.66
C PRO A 383 -16.43 23.28 30.71
N ASN A 384 -17.06 24.23 30.00
CA ASN A 384 -18.51 24.38 29.96
C ASN A 384 -19.19 23.45 28.94
N LEU A 385 -18.43 22.78 28.07
CA LEU A 385 -19.02 21.87 27.08
C LEU A 385 -19.61 20.65 27.79
N SER A 386 -20.86 20.31 27.50
CA SER A 386 -21.41 19.00 27.88
C SER A 386 -20.71 17.87 27.11
N ASP A 387 -20.77 16.64 27.61
CA ASP A 387 -20.13 15.49 26.95
C ASP A 387 -20.68 15.26 25.54
N SER A 388 -21.98 15.52 25.33
CA SER A 388 -22.63 15.37 24.03
C SER A 388 -22.08 16.36 23.00
N GLU A 389 -21.89 17.59 23.44
CA GLU A 389 -21.30 18.69 22.68
C GLU A 389 -19.83 18.41 22.33
N ARG A 390 -19.05 17.95 23.31
CA ARG A 390 -17.66 17.51 23.11
C ARG A 390 -17.59 16.40 22.06
N ARG A 391 -18.39 15.34 22.19
CA ARG A 391 -18.48 14.25 21.19
C ARG A 391 -18.82 14.76 19.79
N THR A 392 -19.75 15.72 19.69
CA THR A 392 -20.17 16.29 18.42
C THR A 392 -19.03 17.06 17.74
N ALA A 393 -18.19 17.76 18.52
CA ALA A 393 -16.99 18.44 18.03
C ALA A 393 -16.00 17.48 17.36
N TYR A 394 -15.63 16.40 18.05
CA TYR A 394 -14.67 15.42 17.53
C TYR A 394 -15.25 14.65 16.34
N ARG A 395 -16.56 14.35 16.34
CA ARG A 395 -17.25 13.77 15.17
C ARG A 395 -17.22 14.69 13.96
N TYR A 396 -17.41 16.00 14.14
CA TYR A 396 -17.30 16.96 13.05
C TYR A 396 -15.89 16.98 12.46
N LEU A 397 -14.85 16.99 13.30
CA LEU A 397 -13.47 16.86 12.85
C LEU A 397 -13.23 15.54 12.11
N GLY A 398 -13.74 14.41 12.63
CA GLY A 398 -13.67 13.13 11.92
C GLY A 398 -14.41 13.14 10.57
N ALA A 399 -15.58 13.77 10.50
CA ALA A 399 -16.33 13.92 9.27
C ALA A 399 -15.58 14.80 8.25
N PHE A 400 -14.99 15.90 8.69
CA PHE A 400 -14.16 16.76 7.86
C PHE A 400 -12.91 15.99 7.38
N TRP A 401 -12.21 15.30 8.27
CA TRP A 401 -11.08 14.42 7.93
C TRP A 401 -11.42 13.43 6.82
N ASN A 402 -12.59 12.80 6.91
CA ASN A 402 -13.06 11.87 5.89
C ASN A 402 -13.27 12.53 4.52
N GLN A 403 -13.60 13.83 4.47
CA GLN A 403 -13.70 14.54 3.19
C GLN A 403 -12.36 14.61 2.45
N PHE A 404 -11.22 14.48 3.14
CA PHE A 404 -9.89 14.48 2.53
C PHE A 404 -9.35 13.07 2.34
N HIS A 405 -9.71 12.13 3.24
CA HIS A 405 -9.04 10.83 3.34
C HIS A 405 -9.93 9.60 3.06
N GLN A 406 -11.25 9.73 2.84
CA GLN A 406 -12.08 8.56 2.48
C GLN A 406 -11.92 8.13 1.01
N GLU A 407 -11.64 6.83 0.87
CA GLU A 407 -11.13 6.12 -0.30
C GLU A 407 -11.99 6.15 -1.58
N ALA A 408 -13.23 6.63 -1.54
CA ALA A 408 -14.12 6.63 -2.71
C ALA A 408 -14.42 8.01 -3.28
N LYS A 409 -14.20 9.09 -2.52
CA LYS A 409 -14.74 10.41 -2.86
C LYS A 409 -13.72 11.52 -2.92
N ALA A 410 -12.55 11.41 -2.33
CA ALA A 410 -11.57 12.47 -2.37
C ALA A 410 -10.14 11.93 -2.40
N ALA A 411 -9.33 12.55 -3.25
CA ALA A 411 -7.89 12.40 -3.26
C ALA A 411 -7.33 13.83 -3.28
N SER A 412 -7.47 14.53 -2.14
CA SER A 412 -6.99 15.91 -2.03
C SER A 412 -5.75 15.96 -1.16
N ASP A 413 -4.72 16.68 -1.63
CA ASP A 413 -3.59 17.14 -0.81
C ASP A 413 -3.99 18.31 0.13
N GLY A 414 -5.29 18.60 0.24
CA GLY A 414 -5.89 19.52 1.20
C GLY A 414 -5.36 20.95 1.15
N ARG A 415 -5.30 21.52 -0.06
CA ARG A 415 -4.74 22.87 -0.26
C ARG A 415 -5.67 23.95 0.31
N LEU A 416 -5.10 24.85 1.11
CA LEU A 416 -5.78 26.05 1.56
C LEU A 416 -5.95 27.03 0.38
N LEU A 417 -7.19 27.33 0.02
CA LEU A 417 -7.56 28.19 -1.10
C LEU A 417 -7.76 29.65 -0.68
N ASP A 418 -8.42 29.87 0.46
CA ASP A 418 -8.66 31.20 0.99
C ASP A 418 -8.90 31.20 2.51
N ILE A 419 -8.91 32.40 3.07
CA ILE A 419 -9.19 32.67 4.48
C ILE A 419 -10.22 33.79 4.56
N ILE A 420 -11.34 33.51 5.22
CA ILE A 420 -12.37 34.50 5.51
C ILE A 420 -12.33 34.76 7.02
N GLU A 421 -12.09 36.00 7.44
CA GLU A 421 -12.01 36.37 8.86
C GLU A 421 -13.05 37.45 9.15
N HIS A 422 -13.80 37.26 10.24
CA HIS A 422 -14.74 38.25 10.76
C HIS A 422 -14.73 38.22 12.29
N GLU A 423 -14.14 39.25 12.89
CA GLU A 423 -13.98 39.40 14.34
C GLU A 423 -13.25 38.20 14.98
N ASP A 424 -13.95 37.40 15.79
CA ASP A 424 -13.42 36.20 16.46
C ASP A 424 -13.85 34.89 15.78
N ALA A 425 -14.42 34.96 14.58
CA ALA A 425 -14.76 33.82 13.75
C ALA A 425 -13.99 33.84 12.42
N GLY A 426 -13.74 32.66 11.87
CA GLY A 426 -13.06 32.55 10.60
C GLY A 426 -13.36 31.25 9.87
N ALA A 427 -13.20 31.24 8.55
CA ALA A 427 -13.28 30.07 7.71
C ALA A 427 -11.96 29.87 6.97
N LEU A 428 -11.41 28.67 7.12
CA LEU A 428 -10.35 28.17 6.27
C LEU A 428 -11.00 27.42 5.11
N VAL A 429 -10.83 27.93 3.89
CA VAL A 429 -11.49 27.37 2.72
C VAL A 429 -10.52 26.42 2.02
N PHE A 430 -10.84 25.13 2.00
CA PHE A 430 -10.01 24.11 1.39
C PHE A 430 -10.56 23.67 0.04
N GLN A 431 -9.66 23.44 -0.91
CA GLN A 431 -9.97 22.83 -2.19
C GLN A 431 -9.89 21.30 -2.07
N LEU A 432 -10.97 20.62 -2.45
CA LEU A 432 -11.06 19.17 -2.51
C LEU A 432 -11.20 18.72 -3.97
N VAL A 433 -10.25 17.91 -4.41
CA VAL A 433 -10.38 17.20 -5.68
C VAL A 433 -11.13 15.89 -5.40
N SER A 434 -12.41 15.89 -5.77
CA SER A 434 -13.23 14.69 -5.69
C SER A 434 -13.06 13.84 -6.94
N THR A 435 -12.81 12.55 -6.74
CA THR A 435 -12.83 11.55 -7.80
C THR A 435 -14.25 11.07 -8.12
N ALA A 436 -15.26 11.48 -7.35
CA ALA A 436 -16.66 11.09 -7.50
C ALA A 436 -17.54 12.18 -8.15
N GLN A 437 -17.18 13.46 -7.96
CA GLN A 437 -17.80 14.59 -8.66
C GLN A 437 -16.97 14.95 -9.89
N ALA A 438 -17.40 14.48 -11.05
CA ALA A 438 -16.66 14.69 -12.31
C ALA A 438 -16.87 16.10 -12.90
N GLU A 439 -17.84 16.87 -12.42
CA GLU A 439 -18.27 18.10 -13.09
C GLU A 439 -17.74 19.38 -12.43
N ARG A 440 -17.39 19.34 -11.13
CA ARG A 440 -16.93 20.50 -10.35
C ARG A 440 -15.98 20.11 -9.22
N LEU A 441 -15.12 21.06 -8.83
CA LEU A 441 -14.32 20.95 -7.62
C LEU A 441 -15.19 21.18 -6.39
N GLU A 442 -14.93 20.41 -5.33
CA GLU A 442 -15.58 20.61 -4.05
C GLU A 442 -14.74 21.60 -3.23
N ILE A 443 -15.41 22.59 -2.64
CA ILE A 443 -14.77 23.56 -1.75
C ILE A 443 -15.42 23.41 -0.38
N SER A 444 -14.59 23.09 0.62
CA SER A 444 -15.04 22.81 1.98
C SER A 444 -14.52 23.86 2.95
N PRO A 445 -15.40 24.62 3.63
CA PRO A 445 -14.99 25.52 4.69
C PRO A 445 -14.81 24.76 6.01
N LEU A 446 -13.72 25.04 6.71
CA LEU A 446 -13.51 24.67 8.11
C LEU A 446 -13.66 25.92 8.97
N ILE A 447 -14.66 25.93 9.86
CA ILE A 447 -14.95 27.09 10.70
C ILE A 447 -14.10 27.05 11.97
N LEU A 448 -13.43 28.15 12.27
CA LEU A 448 -12.61 28.35 13.45
C LEU A 448 -13.16 29.50 14.29
N MET A 449 -12.88 29.44 15.59
CA MET A 449 -13.11 30.53 16.54
C MET A 449 -11.82 30.92 17.22
N ARG A 450 -11.73 32.20 17.60
CA ARG A 450 -10.68 32.76 18.44
C ARG A 450 -11.16 32.90 19.88
N ASP A 451 -10.36 32.40 20.80
CA ASP A 451 -10.45 32.74 22.22
C ASP A 451 -9.13 33.35 22.70
N GLU A 452 -9.01 33.60 24.01
CA GLU A 452 -7.79 34.14 24.63
C GLU A 452 -6.54 33.27 24.40
N LYS A 453 -6.72 31.97 24.13
CA LYS A 453 -5.63 31.01 23.88
C LYS A 453 -5.30 30.89 22.40
N GLY A 454 -6.14 31.41 21.51
CA GLY A 454 -5.91 31.48 20.06
C GLY A 454 -7.01 30.82 19.24
N TRP A 455 -6.69 30.52 17.98
CA TRP A 455 -7.62 29.92 17.03
C TRP A 455 -7.75 28.40 17.20
N SER A 456 -8.99 27.90 17.15
CA SER A 456 -9.33 26.47 17.22
C SER A 456 -10.53 26.17 16.34
N VAL A 457 -10.69 24.90 15.92
CA VAL A 457 -11.82 24.49 15.10
C VAL A 457 -13.09 24.54 15.92
N SER A 458 -14.06 25.30 15.43
CA SER A 458 -15.37 25.37 16.02
C SER A 458 -16.04 24.00 15.96
N PRO A 459 -16.69 23.56 17.04
CA PRO A 459 -17.59 22.44 16.94
C PRO A 459 -18.79 22.83 16.05
N GLY A 460 -19.40 21.83 15.41
CA GLY A 460 -20.09 21.97 14.13
C GLY A 460 -21.22 23.00 14.03
N VAL A 461 -21.49 23.42 12.79
CA VAL A 461 -22.79 24.00 12.41
C VAL A 461 -23.44 23.19 11.26
N THR A 462 -23.30 21.87 11.31
CA THR A 462 -24.02 20.97 10.39
C THR A 462 -24.41 19.67 11.10
N THR A 463 -25.58 19.68 11.72
CA THR A 463 -26.58 18.60 11.97
C THR A 463 -27.36 18.98 13.24
N ASP A 464 -28.30 19.94 13.15
CA ASP A 464 -29.33 20.29 14.15
C ASP A 464 -28.91 20.50 15.62
N GLY A 465 -27.63 20.38 15.96
CA GLY A 465 -27.01 20.66 17.23
C GLY A 465 -26.31 22.01 17.14
N ASN A 466 -27.11 23.07 17.11
CA ASN A 466 -26.60 24.37 17.54
C ASN A 466 -26.15 24.20 18.99
N PHE A 467 -24.91 24.59 19.27
CA PHE A 467 -24.47 24.74 20.66
C PHE A 467 -25.44 25.67 21.37
N VAL A 468 -26.18 25.14 22.34
CA VAL A 468 -27.09 25.95 23.16
C VAL A 468 -26.27 26.90 24.06
N GLU A 469 -24.97 26.61 24.26
CA GLU A 469 -24.07 27.38 25.12
C GLU A 469 -23.03 28.27 24.42
N LEU A 470 -23.00 28.34 23.07
CA LEU A 470 -22.27 29.44 22.44
C LEU A 470 -23.06 30.72 22.66
N ASP A 471 -22.44 31.76 23.21
CA ASP A 471 -23.10 33.04 23.39
C ASP A 471 -23.61 33.60 22.05
N GLU A 472 -24.66 34.43 22.10
CA GLU A 472 -25.31 34.99 20.91
C GLU A 472 -24.36 35.81 20.02
N VAL A 473 -23.24 36.30 20.57
CA VAL A 473 -22.25 37.06 19.79
C VAL A 473 -21.47 36.10 18.91
N ARG A 474 -20.94 35.01 19.47
CA ARG A 474 -20.19 33.98 18.73
C ARG A 474 -21.04 33.29 17.67
N GLN A 475 -22.31 33.01 17.98
CA GLN A 475 -23.24 32.45 16.99
C GLN A 475 -23.43 33.39 15.79
N ARG A 476 -23.62 34.69 16.04
CA ARG A 476 -23.75 35.70 14.98
C ARG A 476 -22.48 35.84 14.14
N GLN A 477 -21.31 35.87 14.78
CA GLN A 477 -20.02 35.95 14.08
C GLN A 477 -19.81 34.74 13.16
N GLN A 478 -20.12 33.52 13.62
CA GLN A 478 -20.04 32.32 12.77
C GLN A 478 -21.03 32.33 11.62
N ALA A 479 -22.28 32.75 11.87
CA ALA A 479 -23.29 32.88 10.83
C ALA A 479 -22.85 33.88 9.75
N GLU A 480 -22.21 34.98 10.15
CA GLU A 480 -21.68 35.98 9.21
C GLU A 480 -20.52 35.42 8.39
N VAL A 481 -19.56 34.71 8.99
CA VAL A 481 -18.48 34.03 8.24
C VAL A 481 -19.05 33.03 7.23
N ARG A 482 -20.07 32.26 7.61
CA ARG A 482 -20.76 31.33 6.69
C ARG A 482 -21.45 32.06 5.55
N ARG A 483 -22.13 33.17 5.85
CA ARG A 483 -22.77 34.03 4.83
C ARG A 483 -21.72 34.56 3.85
N LEU A 484 -20.61 35.09 4.35
CA LEU A 484 -19.49 35.57 3.52
C LEU A 484 -18.88 34.46 2.66
N PHE A 485 -18.77 33.24 3.19
CA PHE A 485 -18.33 32.08 2.39
C PHE A 485 -19.31 31.76 1.27
N GLU A 486 -20.60 31.66 1.56
CA GLU A 486 -21.62 31.36 0.54
C GLU A 486 -21.67 32.45 -0.54
N ASP A 487 -21.54 33.72 -0.17
CA ASP A 487 -21.47 34.85 -1.11
C ASP A 487 -20.24 34.76 -2.05
N GLN A 488 -19.11 34.19 -1.58
CA GLN A 488 -17.87 34.07 -2.34
C GLN A 488 -17.70 32.71 -3.04
N ARG A 489 -18.54 31.71 -2.72
CA ARG A 489 -18.34 30.31 -3.09
C ARG A 489 -18.18 30.09 -4.60
N GLU A 490 -18.97 30.77 -5.41
CA GLU A 490 -18.91 30.67 -6.87
C GLU A 490 -17.58 31.21 -7.42
N ASN A 491 -17.19 32.42 -7.02
CA ASN A 491 -15.90 33.03 -7.39
C ASN A 491 -14.70 32.18 -6.94
N LEU A 492 -14.76 31.61 -5.74
CA LEU A 492 -13.72 30.70 -5.23
C LEU A 492 -13.62 29.42 -6.06
N THR A 493 -14.76 28.88 -6.50
CA THR A 493 -14.85 27.69 -7.36
C THR A 493 -14.23 27.96 -8.74
N GLU A 494 -14.54 29.12 -9.33
CA GLU A 494 -13.95 29.54 -10.60
C GLU A 494 -12.43 29.71 -10.48
N ARG A 495 -11.95 30.38 -9.42
CA ARG A 495 -10.52 30.58 -9.17
C ARG A 495 -9.78 29.25 -8.98
N ALA A 496 -10.34 28.31 -8.22
CA ALA A 496 -9.77 26.98 -8.02
C ALA A 496 -9.74 26.16 -9.32
N THR A 497 -10.79 26.27 -10.14
CA THR A 497 -10.86 25.60 -11.45
C THR A 497 -9.83 26.17 -12.42
N ALA A 498 -9.63 27.49 -12.43
CA ALA A 498 -8.62 28.15 -13.25
C ALA A 498 -7.19 27.75 -12.85
N ASP A 499 -6.86 27.73 -11.54
CA ASP A 499 -5.55 27.24 -11.04
C ASP A 499 -5.32 25.79 -11.46
N LEU A 500 -6.35 24.94 -11.36
CA LEU A 500 -6.25 23.54 -11.76
C LEU A 500 -5.99 23.39 -13.27
N ARG A 501 -6.73 24.12 -14.12
CA ARG A 501 -6.53 24.10 -15.58
C ARG A 501 -5.11 24.50 -15.97
N GLN A 502 -4.55 25.52 -15.32
CA GLN A 502 -3.18 25.97 -15.60
C GLN A 502 -2.11 24.91 -15.32
N ARG A 503 -2.38 23.93 -14.44
CA ARG A 503 -1.41 22.90 -14.07
C ARG A 503 -1.18 21.85 -15.14
N PHE A 504 -2.18 21.55 -15.96
CA PHE A 504 -2.06 20.49 -16.93
C PHE A 504 -1.34 20.93 -18.20
N GLY A 505 -1.31 22.21 -18.58
CA GLY A 505 -0.73 22.60 -19.88
C GLY A 505 -1.48 21.98 -21.08
N LYS A 506 -1.18 22.48 -22.29
CA LYS A 506 -1.83 22.02 -23.53
C LYS A 506 -1.06 20.87 -24.17
N ALA A 507 -1.76 19.82 -24.59
CA ALA A 507 -1.20 18.71 -25.36
C ALA A 507 -0.92 19.16 -26.80
N ALA A 508 0.16 19.90 -26.98
CA ALA A 508 0.65 20.36 -28.28
C ALA A 508 2.07 19.85 -28.53
N ALA A 509 2.26 19.11 -29.61
CA ALA A 509 3.57 18.62 -30.01
C ALA A 509 4.50 19.78 -30.36
N ALA A 510 5.66 19.84 -29.71
CA ALA A 510 6.70 20.79 -30.06
C ALA A 510 7.39 20.35 -31.36
N GLU A 511 7.63 21.33 -32.24
CA GLU A 511 8.30 21.08 -33.51
C GLU A 511 9.71 20.50 -33.30
N GLY A 512 10.01 19.40 -33.98
CA GLY A 512 11.29 18.69 -33.86
C GLY A 512 11.47 17.87 -32.57
N ALA A 513 10.54 17.94 -31.61
CA ALA A 513 10.64 17.16 -30.38
C ALA A 513 10.14 15.72 -30.57
N VAL A 514 10.78 14.79 -29.86
CA VAL A 514 10.41 13.38 -29.83
C VAL A 514 10.34 12.90 -28.39
N VAL A 515 9.47 11.92 -28.13
CA VAL A 515 9.47 11.21 -26.85
C VAL A 515 10.35 9.97 -26.99
N GLU A 516 11.38 9.86 -26.15
CA GLU A 516 12.27 8.69 -26.14
C GLU A 516 11.66 7.51 -25.36
N THR A 517 11.97 6.28 -25.76
CA THR A 517 11.41 5.05 -25.15
C THR A 517 11.63 4.97 -23.64
N GLY A 518 12.86 5.26 -23.19
CA GLY A 518 13.21 5.22 -21.77
C GLY A 518 12.47 6.30 -20.96
N GLU A 519 12.31 7.48 -21.55
CA GLU A 519 11.62 8.62 -20.94
C GLU A 519 10.10 8.38 -20.83
N ALA A 520 9.48 7.82 -21.88
CA ALA A 520 8.06 7.47 -21.87
C ALA A 520 7.71 6.47 -20.75
N GLY A 521 8.47 5.38 -20.66
CA GLY A 521 8.27 4.37 -19.61
C GLY A 521 8.54 4.93 -18.20
N ALA A 522 9.56 5.77 -18.04
CA ALA A 522 9.85 6.42 -16.76
C ALA A 522 8.74 7.39 -16.32
N LEU A 523 8.21 8.20 -17.25
CA LEU A 523 7.13 9.15 -16.96
C LEU A 523 5.85 8.42 -16.52
N VAL A 524 5.46 7.36 -17.23
CA VAL A 524 4.28 6.56 -16.85
C VAL A 524 4.49 5.85 -15.51
N ARG A 525 5.67 5.30 -15.23
CA ARG A 525 5.99 4.73 -13.91
C ARG A 525 5.90 5.79 -12.79
N LYS A 526 6.43 7.00 -13.02
CA LYS A 526 6.31 8.13 -12.08
C LYS A 526 4.85 8.49 -11.84
N PHE A 527 4.07 8.64 -12.91
CA PHE A 527 2.63 8.93 -12.84
C PHE A 527 1.87 7.87 -12.03
N ARG A 528 2.09 6.59 -12.30
CA ARG A 528 1.49 5.46 -11.55
C ARG A 528 1.94 5.44 -10.08
N GLY A 529 3.21 5.76 -9.81
CA GLY A 529 3.73 5.89 -8.45
C GLY A 529 3.01 6.98 -7.66
N LEU A 530 2.87 8.18 -8.25
CA LEU A 530 2.15 9.30 -7.64
C LEU A 530 0.67 8.99 -7.40
N LEU A 531 -0.01 8.29 -8.34
CA LEU A 531 -1.37 7.79 -8.11
C LEU A 531 -1.44 6.84 -6.92
N ARG A 532 -0.49 5.91 -6.81
CA ARG A 532 -0.45 4.93 -5.70
C ARG A 532 -0.20 5.60 -4.35
N GLU A 533 0.63 6.63 -4.34
CA GLU A 533 0.92 7.48 -3.18
C GLU A 533 -0.22 8.48 -2.85
N GLY A 534 -1.17 8.69 -3.77
CA GLY A 534 -2.28 9.64 -3.60
C GLY A 534 -1.91 11.11 -3.83
N LYS A 535 -0.74 11.40 -4.41
CA LYS A 535 -0.20 12.76 -4.62
C LYS A 535 -0.69 13.37 -5.93
N LEU A 536 -1.97 13.75 -5.98
CA LEU A 536 -2.60 14.21 -7.22
C LEU A 536 -2.05 15.55 -7.73
N MET A 537 -1.69 16.49 -6.85
CA MET A 537 -1.20 17.80 -7.31
C MET A 537 0.16 17.70 -8.01
N GLU A 538 1.04 16.83 -7.50
CA GLU A 538 2.32 16.51 -8.16
C GLU A 538 2.06 15.76 -9.48
N LEU A 539 1.05 14.90 -9.50
CA LEU A 539 0.69 14.13 -10.68
C LEU A 539 0.19 15.01 -11.84
N PHE A 540 -0.54 16.09 -11.57
CA PHE A 540 -1.02 17.00 -12.62
C PHE A 540 0.13 17.61 -13.43
N SER A 541 1.32 17.79 -12.81
CA SER A 541 2.52 18.25 -13.52
C SER A 541 3.07 17.27 -14.56
N CYS A 542 2.69 15.99 -14.48
CA CYS A 542 3.02 14.98 -15.48
C CYS A 542 2.04 14.97 -16.67
N GLY A 543 0.90 15.64 -16.53
CA GLY A 543 -0.20 15.62 -17.48
C GLY A 543 -0.14 16.74 -18.53
N ALA A 544 -0.94 16.57 -19.57
CA ALA A 544 -1.33 17.52 -20.60
C ALA A 544 -2.81 17.31 -20.95
N LEU A 545 -3.52 18.37 -21.30
CA LEU A 545 -4.91 18.27 -21.77
C LEU A 545 -4.98 18.46 -23.28
N LEU A 546 -5.67 17.54 -23.94
CA LEU A 546 -6.05 17.71 -25.34
C LEU A 546 -7.10 18.81 -25.49
N ASP A 547 -8.11 18.80 -24.62
CA ASP A 547 -9.10 19.86 -24.49
C ASP A 547 -8.73 20.77 -23.29
N SER A 548 -8.23 21.97 -23.58
CA SER A 548 -7.79 22.91 -22.56
C SER A 548 -8.93 23.55 -21.74
N GLU A 549 -10.18 23.49 -22.22
CA GLU A 549 -11.33 24.10 -21.55
C GLU A 549 -12.07 23.07 -20.69
N GLU A 550 -12.48 21.94 -21.27
CA GLU A 550 -13.31 20.94 -20.59
C GLU A 550 -12.54 19.67 -20.21
N GLY A 551 -11.37 19.44 -20.79
CA GLY A 551 -10.59 18.20 -20.60
C GLY A 551 -10.18 17.94 -19.15
N VAL A 552 -10.13 18.97 -18.30
CA VAL A 552 -9.81 18.82 -16.86
C VAL A 552 -10.76 17.87 -16.15
N TRP A 553 -12.05 17.91 -16.47
CA TRP A 553 -13.09 17.08 -15.85
C TRP A 553 -12.98 15.63 -16.28
N GLU A 554 -12.72 15.42 -17.57
CA GLU A 554 -12.43 14.10 -18.14
C GLU A 554 -11.14 13.51 -17.57
N ALA A 555 -10.11 14.32 -17.40
CA ALA A 555 -8.88 13.91 -16.75
C ALA A 555 -9.13 13.46 -15.30
N LEU A 556 -9.87 14.26 -14.51
CA LEU A 556 -10.22 13.90 -13.13
C LEU A 556 -11.03 12.59 -13.06
N ASN A 557 -11.97 12.40 -13.97
CA ASN A 557 -12.76 11.16 -14.05
C ASN A 557 -11.90 9.95 -14.46
N ALA A 558 -11.01 10.11 -15.44
CA ALA A 558 -10.08 9.07 -15.86
C ALA A 558 -9.12 8.67 -14.73
N MET A 559 -8.55 9.65 -14.04
CA MET A 559 -7.65 9.44 -12.90
C MET A 559 -8.36 8.82 -11.69
N SER A 560 -9.62 9.18 -11.44
CA SER A 560 -10.48 8.54 -10.43
C SER A 560 -10.60 7.04 -10.64
N TYR A 561 -10.82 6.62 -11.90
CA TYR A 561 -10.93 5.21 -12.24
C TYR A 561 -9.59 4.49 -12.03
N GLU A 562 -8.48 5.09 -12.47
CA GLU A 562 -7.13 4.53 -12.28
C GLU A 562 -6.75 4.42 -10.79
N TYR A 563 -7.04 5.45 -9.99
CA TYR A 563 -6.80 5.46 -8.56
C TYR A 563 -7.58 4.36 -7.83
N ARG A 564 -8.87 4.21 -8.12
CA ARG A 564 -9.71 3.14 -7.54
C ARG A 564 -9.24 1.75 -7.94
N GLY A 565 -8.77 1.57 -9.17
CA GLY A 565 -8.17 0.32 -9.64
C GLY A 565 -6.87 -0.01 -8.88
N LEU A 566 -5.98 0.97 -8.77
CA LEU A 566 -4.69 0.84 -8.04
C LEU A 566 -4.86 0.45 -6.57
N LYS A 567 -5.89 0.96 -5.88
CA LYS A 567 -6.15 0.59 -4.48
C LYS A 567 -6.59 -0.86 -4.29
N ARG A 568 -7.19 -1.47 -5.32
CA ARG A 568 -7.62 -2.89 -5.29
C ARG A 568 -6.55 -3.83 -5.82
N SER A 569 -5.56 -3.29 -6.50
CA SER A 569 -4.48 -4.03 -7.12
C SER A 569 -3.56 -4.64 -6.06
N THR A 570 -3.28 -5.93 -6.20
CA THR A 570 -2.33 -6.67 -5.35
C THR A 570 -1.02 -7.00 -6.06
N VAL A 571 -0.97 -6.71 -7.36
CA VAL A 571 0.13 -7.05 -8.28
C VAL A 571 0.70 -5.75 -8.87
N ALA A 572 2.01 -5.68 -9.04
CA ALA A 572 2.64 -4.54 -9.69
C ALA A 572 2.16 -4.39 -11.15
N ASP A 573 2.06 -3.15 -11.64
CA ASP A 573 1.75 -2.88 -13.04
C ASP A 573 2.81 -3.52 -13.95
N HIS A 574 2.39 -4.25 -14.97
CA HIS A 574 3.28 -4.87 -15.95
C HIS A 574 3.31 -4.02 -17.22
N GLN A 575 4.50 -3.58 -17.65
CA GLN A 575 4.65 -2.79 -18.87
C GLN A 575 4.74 -3.73 -20.08
N VAL A 576 3.71 -3.73 -20.93
CA VAL A 576 3.57 -4.66 -22.07
C VAL A 576 4.35 -4.15 -23.29
N ASP A 577 4.18 -2.87 -23.65
CA ASP A 577 4.82 -2.27 -24.83
C ASP A 577 5.07 -0.77 -24.62
N VAL A 578 6.10 -0.24 -25.29
CA VAL A 578 6.40 1.19 -25.38
C VAL A 578 6.66 1.54 -26.84
N GLN A 579 5.78 2.37 -27.40
CA GLN A 579 5.88 2.89 -28.75
C GLN A 579 6.31 4.34 -28.68
N ALA A 580 7.55 4.65 -29.08
CA ALA A 580 8.16 5.96 -28.93
C ALA A 580 9.02 6.35 -30.15
N GLY A 581 9.79 7.44 -30.07
CA GLY A 581 10.66 7.92 -31.15
C GLY A 581 9.98 8.88 -32.14
N LYS A 582 8.81 9.41 -31.78
CA LYS A 582 8.03 10.39 -32.55
C LYS A 582 7.50 11.49 -31.62
N ARG A 583 6.82 12.49 -32.19
CA ARG A 583 6.12 13.57 -31.44
C ARG A 583 5.06 13.04 -30.46
N TRP A 584 4.49 11.89 -30.78
CA TRP A 584 3.54 11.16 -29.96
C TRP A 584 4.09 9.77 -29.63
N ALA A 585 3.84 9.31 -28.40
CA ALA A 585 4.24 8.00 -27.92
C ALA A 585 3.09 7.34 -27.15
N ALA A 586 3.14 6.01 -27.03
CA ALA A 586 2.17 5.24 -26.27
C ALA A 586 2.87 4.23 -25.37
N VAL A 587 2.42 4.12 -24.13
CA VAL A 587 2.83 3.08 -23.19
C VAL A 587 1.63 2.21 -22.86
N THR A 588 1.76 0.91 -23.09
CA THR A 588 0.74 -0.09 -22.75
C THR A 588 1.09 -0.74 -21.43
N LEU A 589 0.15 -0.74 -20.48
CA LEU A 589 0.27 -1.47 -19.23
C LEU A 589 -0.77 -2.58 -19.15
N ARG A 590 -0.42 -3.69 -18.51
CA ARG A 590 -1.36 -4.62 -17.89
C ARG A 590 -1.50 -4.24 -16.42
N VAL A 591 -2.72 -3.91 -16.01
CA VAL A 591 -3.02 -3.53 -14.63
C VAL A 591 -4.03 -4.50 -14.02
N ASP A 592 -3.81 -4.84 -12.75
CA ASP A 592 -4.72 -5.70 -11.99
C ASP A 592 -6.03 -4.94 -11.68
N SER A 593 -7.16 -5.57 -11.99
CA SER A 593 -8.50 -5.03 -11.74
C SER A 593 -9.06 -5.46 -10.37
N GLY A 594 -8.30 -6.23 -9.60
CA GLY A 594 -8.67 -6.79 -8.30
C GLY A 594 -9.03 -8.29 -8.38
N PRO A 595 -9.30 -8.91 -7.21
CA PRO A 595 -9.50 -10.35 -7.10
C PRO A 595 -10.63 -10.85 -8.02
N ALA A 596 -10.37 -11.95 -8.74
CA ALA A 596 -11.33 -12.62 -9.64
C ALA A 596 -11.82 -11.80 -10.85
N SER A 597 -11.11 -10.72 -11.22
CA SER A 597 -11.38 -9.95 -12.44
C SER A 597 -10.26 -10.12 -13.46
N SER A 598 -10.60 -10.13 -14.76
CA SER A 598 -9.59 -10.08 -15.82
C SER A 598 -8.78 -8.76 -15.74
N PRO A 599 -7.49 -8.78 -16.10
CA PRO A 599 -6.67 -7.58 -16.09
C PRO A 599 -7.19 -6.55 -17.09
N SER A 600 -6.94 -5.27 -16.80
CA SER A 600 -7.22 -4.17 -17.71
C SER A 600 -5.96 -3.74 -18.44
N TYR A 601 -6.11 -3.24 -19.67
CA TYR A 601 -5.01 -2.78 -20.50
C TYR A 601 -5.20 -1.32 -20.91
N PRO A 602 -4.83 -0.35 -20.06
CA PRO A 602 -4.82 1.06 -20.44
C PRO A 602 -3.65 1.38 -21.38
N MET A 603 -3.93 2.27 -22.34
CA MET A 603 -2.92 2.95 -23.15
C MET A 603 -2.72 4.37 -22.61
N TYR A 604 -1.50 4.66 -22.16
CA TYR A 604 -1.11 6.02 -21.82
C TYR A 604 -0.57 6.70 -23.07
N LEU A 605 -1.23 7.76 -23.54
CA LEU A 605 -0.78 8.58 -24.66
C LEU A 605 0.14 9.69 -24.15
N LEU A 606 1.27 9.90 -24.81
CA LEU A 606 2.26 10.91 -24.47
C LEU A 606 2.51 11.83 -25.65
N VAL A 607 2.79 13.10 -25.36
CA VAL A 607 3.14 14.14 -26.32
C VAL A 607 4.44 14.82 -25.94
N ALA A 608 5.32 15.05 -26.93
CA ALA A 608 6.56 15.79 -26.73
C ALA A 608 6.27 17.30 -26.66
N THR A 609 6.22 17.88 -25.46
CA THR A 609 6.02 19.33 -25.28
C THR A 609 7.34 20.08 -25.17
N ARG A 610 7.30 21.42 -25.19
CA ARG A 610 8.50 22.27 -24.98
C ARG A 610 9.12 22.10 -23.59
N GLU A 611 8.34 21.68 -22.60
CA GLU A 611 8.77 21.46 -21.22
C GLU A 611 9.12 19.98 -20.93
N GLY A 612 9.31 19.19 -22.00
CA GLY A 612 9.50 17.74 -21.96
C GLY A 612 8.20 16.97 -22.20
N PRO A 613 8.27 15.62 -22.27
CA PRO A 613 7.09 14.81 -22.49
C PRO A 613 6.04 14.94 -21.38
N ARG A 614 4.77 14.86 -21.78
CA ARG A 614 3.61 14.88 -20.88
C ARG A 614 2.61 13.80 -21.29
N ILE A 615 1.88 13.25 -20.32
CA ILE A 615 0.81 12.27 -20.54
C ILE A 615 -0.47 13.04 -20.88
N VAL A 616 -1.16 12.68 -21.96
CA VAL A 616 -2.46 13.26 -22.29
C VAL A 616 -3.53 12.60 -21.43
N VAL A 617 -3.80 13.20 -20.27
CA VAL A 617 -4.55 12.56 -19.16
C VAL A 617 -6.06 12.58 -19.35
N ASP A 618 -6.56 13.43 -20.23
CA ASP A 618 -7.97 13.48 -20.63
C ASP A 618 -8.30 12.50 -21.77
N VAL A 619 -7.34 11.65 -22.17
CA VAL A 619 -7.50 10.58 -23.17
C VAL A 619 -7.36 9.21 -22.49
N GLY A 620 -8.49 8.53 -22.27
CA GLY A 620 -8.57 7.27 -21.52
C GLY A 620 -8.76 6.00 -22.37
N LEU A 621 -7.93 5.80 -23.39
CA LEU A 621 -8.03 4.63 -24.29
C LEU A 621 -7.59 3.33 -23.59
N ARG A 622 -8.34 2.25 -23.78
CA ARG A 622 -8.01 0.91 -23.24
C ARG A 622 -8.36 -0.20 -24.22
N LEU A 623 -7.81 -1.40 -24.02
CA LEU A 623 -8.32 -2.60 -24.71
C LEU A 623 -9.81 -2.79 -24.40
N ALA A 624 -10.62 -2.89 -25.45
CA ALA A 624 -12.03 -3.17 -25.32
C ALA A 624 -12.26 -4.68 -25.13
N THR A 625 -12.62 -5.08 -23.91
CA THR A 625 -12.98 -6.46 -23.56
C THR A 625 -14.50 -6.68 -23.49
N ASN A 626 -15.30 -5.61 -23.61
CA ASN A 626 -16.75 -5.65 -23.62
C ASN A 626 -17.35 -4.44 -24.37
N LYS A 627 -18.64 -4.50 -24.67
CA LYS A 627 -19.37 -3.46 -25.41
C LYS A 627 -19.33 -2.09 -24.72
N GLY A 628 -19.40 -2.07 -23.39
CA GLY A 628 -19.32 -0.82 -22.62
C GLY A 628 -17.99 -0.10 -22.84
N ARG A 629 -16.88 -0.85 -22.92
CA ARG A 629 -15.56 -0.28 -23.18
C ARG A 629 -15.39 0.21 -24.61
N GLU A 630 -15.99 -0.47 -25.59
CA GLU A 630 -16.02 0.01 -26.98
C GLU A 630 -16.66 1.40 -27.06
N VAL A 631 -17.85 1.58 -26.47
CA VAL A 631 -18.56 2.86 -26.45
C VAL A 631 -17.74 3.97 -25.78
N LEU A 632 -17.01 3.65 -24.70
CA LEU A 632 -16.14 4.62 -24.05
C LEU A 632 -14.95 5.02 -24.94
N ASN A 633 -14.33 4.06 -25.64
CA ASN A 633 -13.24 4.36 -26.58
C ASN A 633 -13.75 5.20 -27.77
N ASP A 634 -14.95 4.93 -28.28
CA ASP A 634 -15.54 5.70 -29.39
C ASP A 634 -15.69 7.18 -29.02
N ARG A 635 -16.16 7.48 -27.81
CA ARG A 635 -16.24 8.87 -27.29
C ARG A 635 -14.87 9.54 -27.20
N VAL A 636 -13.85 8.80 -26.78
CA VAL A 636 -12.47 9.32 -26.73
C VAL A 636 -11.96 9.60 -28.15
N TRP A 637 -12.29 8.76 -29.13
CA TRP A 637 -11.93 8.97 -30.53
C TRP A 637 -12.62 10.18 -31.18
N GLU A 638 -13.88 10.47 -30.82
CA GLU A 638 -14.57 11.69 -31.25
C GLU A 638 -13.80 12.94 -30.80
N ARG A 639 -13.34 12.96 -29.54
CA ARG A 639 -12.52 14.06 -28.99
C ARG A 639 -11.16 14.13 -29.67
N ILE A 640 -10.45 13.01 -29.87
CA ILE A 640 -9.16 13.00 -30.57
C ILE A 640 -9.29 13.61 -31.98
N LYS A 641 -10.33 13.26 -32.73
CA LYS A 641 -10.56 13.80 -34.09
C LYS A 641 -10.93 15.29 -34.09
N MET A 642 -11.52 15.77 -33.01
CA MET A 642 -11.91 17.18 -32.87
C MET A 642 -10.69 18.09 -32.64
N PHE A 643 -9.71 17.62 -31.85
CA PHE A 643 -8.60 18.45 -31.38
C PHE A 643 -7.25 18.15 -32.04
N LEU A 644 -7.07 17.00 -32.70
CA LEU A 644 -5.86 16.70 -33.46
C LEU A 644 -6.08 16.84 -34.97
N GLU A 645 -5.04 17.34 -35.65
CA GLU A 645 -5.00 17.39 -37.10
C GLU A 645 -4.94 15.98 -37.71
N GLY A 646 -5.28 15.85 -39.01
CA GLY A 646 -5.42 14.55 -39.66
C GLY A 646 -4.19 13.65 -39.58
N GLU A 647 -2.98 14.21 -39.71
CA GLU A 647 -1.73 13.45 -39.60
C GLU A 647 -1.44 13.00 -38.16
N GLU A 648 -1.69 13.85 -37.17
CA GLU A 648 -1.51 13.50 -35.76
C GLU A 648 -2.54 12.48 -35.28
N SER A 649 -3.80 12.64 -35.68
CA SER A 649 -4.86 11.68 -35.40
C SER A 649 -4.57 10.30 -36.02
N ALA A 650 -4.05 10.26 -37.26
CA ALA A 650 -3.63 9.03 -37.91
C ALA A 650 -2.45 8.36 -37.16
N LEU A 651 -1.50 9.15 -36.67
CA LEU A 651 -0.40 8.64 -35.86
C LEU A 651 -0.91 8.02 -34.56
N VAL A 652 -1.77 8.72 -33.81
CA VAL A 652 -2.38 8.19 -32.56
C VAL A 652 -3.19 6.92 -32.83
N ARG A 653 -3.87 6.84 -33.98
CA ARG A 653 -4.59 5.64 -34.40
C ARG A 653 -3.67 4.44 -34.61
N SER A 654 -2.52 4.65 -35.27
CA SER A 654 -1.51 3.59 -35.43
C SER A 654 -0.96 3.10 -34.09
N LEU A 655 -0.76 4.02 -33.13
CA LEU A 655 -0.33 3.67 -31.77
C LEU A 655 -1.37 2.80 -31.05
N PHE A 656 -2.65 3.14 -31.19
CA PHE A 656 -3.74 2.38 -30.58
C PHE A 656 -3.96 1.01 -31.21
N GLU A 657 -3.84 0.89 -32.53
CA GLU A 657 -3.94 -0.41 -33.23
C GLU A 657 -2.89 -1.40 -32.72
N ARG A 658 -1.64 -0.93 -32.58
CA ARG A 658 -0.57 -1.73 -31.98
C ARG A 658 -0.79 -2.00 -30.49
N HIS A 659 -1.32 -1.05 -29.73
CA HIS A 659 -1.71 -1.29 -28.33
C HIS A 659 -2.73 -2.44 -28.24
N VAL A 660 -3.73 -2.48 -29.11
CA VAL A 660 -4.74 -3.55 -29.15
C VAL A 660 -4.11 -4.90 -29.48
N GLU A 661 -3.22 -4.94 -30.47
CA GLU A 661 -2.49 -6.16 -30.85
C GLU A 661 -1.68 -6.73 -29.68
N GLN A 662 -0.83 -5.91 -29.07
CA GLN A 662 0.02 -6.34 -27.95
C GLN A 662 -0.79 -6.72 -26.71
N SER A 663 -1.86 -5.96 -26.41
CA SER A 663 -2.72 -6.25 -25.26
C SER A 663 -3.50 -7.56 -25.42
N LYS A 664 -3.96 -7.89 -26.63
CA LYS A 664 -4.63 -9.18 -26.89
C LYS A 664 -3.67 -10.34 -26.73
N SER A 665 -2.45 -10.22 -27.27
CA SER A 665 -1.41 -11.24 -27.13
C SER A 665 -1.09 -11.52 -25.66
N ASP A 666 -0.93 -10.47 -24.85
CA ASP A 666 -0.63 -10.61 -23.42
C ASP A 666 -1.84 -11.14 -22.62
N LEU A 667 -3.06 -10.72 -22.96
CA LEU A 667 -4.28 -11.22 -22.32
C LEU A 667 -4.51 -12.71 -22.59
N ASP A 668 -4.27 -13.17 -23.82
CA ASP A 668 -4.39 -14.59 -24.17
C ASP A 668 -3.35 -15.44 -23.42
N ALA A 669 -2.12 -14.94 -23.26
CA ALA A 669 -1.09 -15.60 -22.45
C ALA A 669 -1.52 -15.66 -20.96
N TRP A 670 -2.05 -14.56 -20.43
CA TRP A 670 -2.52 -14.48 -19.04
C TRP A 670 -3.73 -15.38 -18.76
N MET A 671 -4.69 -15.50 -19.69
CA MET A 671 -5.86 -16.38 -19.50
C MET A 671 -5.46 -17.86 -19.44
N LYS A 672 -4.47 -18.28 -20.23
CA LYS A 672 -3.94 -19.65 -20.22
C LYS A 672 -3.26 -20.00 -18.90
N SER A 673 -2.59 -19.05 -18.26
CA SER A 673 -1.90 -19.28 -16.98
C SER A 673 -2.81 -19.27 -15.75
N ASN A 674 -4.00 -18.65 -15.83
CA ASN A 674 -4.84 -18.35 -14.65
C ASN A 674 -6.23 -19.00 -14.62
N THR A 675 -6.62 -19.80 -15.62
CA THR A 675 -7.91 -20.53 -15.58
C THR A 675 -7.70 -21.93 -15.00
N PRO A 676 -8.34 -22.31 -13.88
CA PRO A 676 -8.43 -23.71 -13.50
C PRO A 676 -9.32 -24.40 -14.52
N ASP A 677 -8.77 -25.39 -15.23
CA ASP A 677 -9.59 -26.27 -16.05
C ASP A 677 -10.66 -26.89 -15.15
N GLN A 678 -11.90 -26.44 -15.30
CA GLN A 678 -13.03 -27.30 -14.98
C GLN A 678 -13.01 -28.38 -16.05
N GLY A 679 -12.30 -29.46 -15.73
CA GLY A 679 -12.32 -30.67 -16.54
C GLY A 679 -13.77 -31.17 -16.72
N PRO A 680 -14.02 -31.96 -17.78
CA PRO A 680 -15.34 -32.51 -18.07
C PRO A 680 -15.96 -33.29 -16.92
#